data_AF-A0A1G3QF23-F1
#
_entry.id   AF-A0A1G3QF23-F1
#
_cell.length_a   1.000
_cell.length_b   1.000
_cell.length_c   1.000
_cell.angle_alpha   90.00
_cell.angle_beta   90.00
_cell.angle_gamma   90.00
#
_symmetry.space_group_name_H-M   'P 1'
#
loop_
_entity.id
_entity.type
_entity.pdbx_description
1 polymer ?
#
loop_
_entity_poly.entity_id
_entity_poly.type
_entity_poly.pdbx_seq_one_letter_code
_entity_poly.pdbx_strand_id
1 'polypeptide(L)'
;MRQIKRVAIIGAGSWGTAVAKNIAESKPHITVRFWAHEKPVAASINTTHENAAFLPGVKLPPNITATNNLKEALDGADVVLLATPSRVVYDMSQRMGRFIMDDMHVGFLTKGFCKVQNEILTISQTMERAIPRLKGKVVAISGPSHAEEVSLRFHTCLNVASTNAGSRAAVASLLESEYLRCRETEDIRGVEVGGTLKNPAAIAAGMISALPRCGDNLAGALISEALKEMVRLAEAFNISRESMLDISGLGDLVATALSRHSRNRRFGRDIAGQIMTKGRTLSLWDRMALRIRPESVIERMSEKLHYLAEGAYAIEPIIDFAESKNISIPVYRALYEVLLNKKDPSLLIETIKNPERFDELFFSTKIHISDRKKGLERVKGKVFRSMIISLTVEKFLSNQGGGSAAPGPAAIIRTLREINGAHAGGSPAGDDGREAGIIARLNSGNYAESVRQLSRLYINGITDNFHSAFKWIFFIFIAFIRIAAILKRKKGGVTISGRLDDVRRIKQSVNILYVADNTEAYHPIFPVLAMVRKRLPYPRFFIDADATHPRDIFVLKRCGGFVVDTKKLSNPVYRETLCSYLSTLAGHGVPILYFTSRGRGGSDAPEWNEFLSAVTETLYRHAVELALIPVEISYLRRPAVVGGRAARYSDLLSAGAHVHFSKPIYLSEYTKQPHMIIGLSGIIATIWKQDRKIFPHHLLCKILADNNFSMKSDTAVKLARDYMGHAGRRFDYAPAKMVKKGARFLEDNGIATQSNGSIIVLNRELAEYYAGLLE
;
A
#
# COMPACT_ATOMS: atom_id res chain seq x y z
N MET A 1 -46.35 22.09 25.66
CA MET A 1 -44.91 21.80 25.67
C MET A 1 -44.27 22.61 26.79
N ARG A 2 -43.32 22.04 27.53
CA ARG A 2 -42.52 22.80 28.52
C ARG A 2 -41.80 23.94 27.79
N GLN A 3 -41.80 25.13 28.36
CA GLN A 3 -41.14 26.28 27.74
C GLN A 3 -39.61 26.07 27.78
N ILE A 4 -38.96 26.12 26.62
CA ILE A 4 -37.50 26.04 26.51
C ILE A 4 -36.90 27.33 27.08
N LYS A 5 -36.01 27.22 28.07
CA LYS A 5 -35.30 28.34 28.69
C LYS A 5 -33.79 28.23 28.52
N ARG A 6 -33.26 27.02 28.37
CA ARG A 6 -31.82 26.79 28.23
C ARG A 6 -31.49 25.77 27.14
N VAL A 7 -30.53 26.13 26.30
CA VAL A 7 -30.00 25.27 25.23
C VAL A 7 -28.51 25.05 25.48
N ALA A 8 -28.10 23.79 25.50
CA ALA A 8 -26.69 23.41 25.53
C ALA A 8 -26.22 23.07 24.12
N ILE A 9 -25.11 23.65 23.66
CA ILE A 9 -24.45 23.25 22.41
C ILE A 9 -23.11 22.63 22.74
N ILE A 10 -22.96 21.35 22.41
CA ILE A 10 -21.75 20.58 22.70
C ILE A 10 -20.85 20.60 21.46
N GLY A 11 -19.86 21.50 21.47
CA GLY A 11 -18.96 21.77 20.35
C GLY A 11 -19.08 23.22 19.85
N ALA A 12 -18.04 24.02 20.10
CA ALA A 12 -17.98 25.44 19.70
C ALA A 12 -17.32 25.64 18.32
N GLY A 13 -17.66 24.80 17.34
CA GLY A 13 -17.22 24.98 15.95
C GLY A 13 -18.01 26.06 15.21
N SER A 14 -17.68 26.32 13.94
CA SER A 14 -18.33 27.37 13.13
C SER A 14 -19.85 27.21 13.05
N TRP A 15 -20.32 25.99 12.74
CA TRP A 15 -21.74 25.71 12.60
C TRP A 15 -22.50 25.76 13.93
N GLY A 16 -21.94 25.18 14.99
CA GLY A 16 -22.51 25.29 16.34
C GLY A 16 -22.63 26.76 16.79
N THR A 17 -21.63 27.58 16.46
CA THR A 17 -21.62 29.03 16.73
C THR A 17 -22.72 29.77 15.98
N ALA A 18 -22.90 29.49 14.67
CA ALA A 18 -23.96 30.11 13.87
C ALA A 18 -25.36 29.72 14.36
N VAL A 19 -25.56 28.45 14.75
CA VAL A 19 -26.82 27.98 15.32
C VAL A 19 -27.11 28.64 16.68
N ALA A 20 -26.12 28.72 17.58
CA ALA A 20 -26.30 29.43 18.85
C ALA A 20 -26.69 30.89 18.64
N LYS A 21 -26.00 31.58 17.73
CA LYS A 21 -26.31 32.98 17.38
C LYS A 21 -27.75 33.11 16.90
N ASN A 22 -28.17 32.26 15.96
CA ASN A 22 -29.55 32.28 15.45
C ASN A 22 -30.57 32.05 16.57
N ILE A 23 -30.38 31.04 17.43
CA ILE A 23 -31.29 30.77 18.56
C ILE A 23 -31.32 31.94 19.54
N ALA A 24 -30.15 32.46 19.91
CA ALA A 24 -30.03 33.52 20.90
C ALA A 24 -30.62 34.85 20.42
N GLU A 25 -30.50 35.16 19.12
CA GLU A 25 -31.12 36.34 18.51
C GLU A 25 -32.63 36.17 18.32
N SER A 26 -33.10 35.03 17.82
CA SER A 26 -34.51 34.81 17.52
C SER A 26 -35.35 34.58 18.79
N LYS A 27 -34.73 34.09 19.87
CA LYS A 27 -35.36 33.82 21.17
C LYS A 27 -34.57 34.46 22.31
N PRO A 28 -34.66 35.79 22.53
CA PRO A 28 -33.87 36.49 23.55
C PRO A 28 -34.07 36.00 24.99
N HIS A 29 -35.19 35.34 25.28
CA HIS A 29 -35.49 34.74 26.59
C HIS A 29 -34.78 33.39 26.84
N ILE A 30 -34.16 32.81 25.81
CA ILE A 30 -33.40 31.56 25.91
C ILE A 30 -31.94 31.87 26.19
N THR A 31 -31.37 31.13 27.12
CA THR A 31 -29.91 31.14 27.39
C THR A 31 -29.25 30.02 26.61
N VAL A 32 -28.17 30.31 25.89
CA VAL A 32 -27.38 29.31 25.17
C VAL A 32 -26.04 29.13 25.87
N ARG A 33 -25.69 27.88 26.18
CA ARG A 33 -24.41 27.53 26.83
C ARG A 33 -23.62 26.57 25.96
N PHE A 34 -22.42 26.97 25.59
CA PHE A 34 -21.49 26.10 24.89
C PHE A 34 -20.70 25.23 25.86
N TRP A 35 -20.48 23.97 25.46
CA TRP A 35 -19.26 23.28 25.82
C TRP A 35 -18.21 23.50 24.72
N ALA A 36 -17.13 24.18 25.05
CA ALA A 36 -15.97 24.37 24.18
C ALA A 36 -14.80 23.53 24.68
N HIS A 37 -14.17 22.77 23.78
CA HIS A 37 -13.03 21.93 24.14
C HIS A 37 -11.79 22.79 24.46
N GLU A 38 -11.53 23.78 23.62
CA GLU A 38 -10.40 24.69 23.73
C GLU A 38 -10.70 25.81 24.73
N LYS A 39 -9.91 25.89 25.81
CA LYS A 39 -10.03 26.98 26.81
C LYS A 39 -10.00 28.38 26.18
N PRO A 40 -9.13 28.68 25.19
CA PRO A 40 -9.12 30.00 24.54
C PRO A 40 -10.43 30.35 23.84
N VAL A 41 -11.12 29.36 23.27
CA VAL A 41 -12.42 29.57 22.59
C VAL A 41 -13.49 29.95 23.60
N ALA A 42 -13.57 29.23 24.73
CA ALA A 42 -14.49 29.57 25.82
C ALA A 42 -14.23 30.99 26.35
N ALA A 43 -12.95 31.33 26.57
CA ALA A 43 -12.55 32.66 27.04
C ALA A 43 -12.94 33.75 26.04
N SER A 44 -12.68 33.57 24.75
CA SER A 44 -13.07 34.50 23.69
C SER A 44 -14.58 34.72 23.68
N ILE A 45 -15.39 33.66 23.69
CA ILE A 45 -16.85 33.77 23.69
C ILE A 45 -17.35 34.56 24.92
N ASN A 46 -16.79 34.33 26.11
CA ASN A 46 -17.25 34.99 27.33
C ASN A 46 -16.75 36.43 27.49
N THR A 47 -15.59 36.78 26.93
CA THR A 47 -14.96 38.10 27.15
C THR A 47 -15.18 39.05 25.99
N THR A 48 -15.04 38.56 24.75
CA THR A 48 -15.18 39.37 23.54
C THR A 48 -16.52 39.13 22.84
N HIS A 49 -17.34 38.19 23.30
CA HIS A 49 -18.57 37.77 22.63
C HIS A 49 -18.33 37.44 21.16
N GLU A 50 -17.24 36.73 20.87
CA GLU A 50 -16.86 36.31 19.54
C GLU A 50 -16.17 34.95 19.61
N ASN A 51 -16.42 34.09 18.63
CA ASN A 51 -15.64 32.88 18.43
C ASN A 51 -14.54 33.12 17.38
N ALA A 52 -13.49 33.83 17.78
CA ALA A 52 -12.44 34.27 16.86
C ALA A 52 -11.71 33.13 16.14
N ALA A 53 -11.69 31.93 16.73
CA ALA A 53 -11.02 30.76 16.14
C ALA A 53 -11.83 30.11 15.02
N PHE A 54 -13.16 30.03 15.15
CA PHE A 54 -13.99 29.22 14.26
C PHE A 54 -15.04 30.02 13.46
N LEU A 55 -15.39 31.23 13.89
CA LEU A 55 -16.30 32.12 13.16
C LEU A 55 -15.89 33.59 13.38
N PRO A 56 -14.71 34.00 12.87
CA PRO A 56 -14.16 35.33 13.11
C PRO A 56 -15.03 36.44 12.49
N GLY A 57 -15.08 37.59 13.15
CA GLY A 57 -15.83 38.77 12.72
C GLY A 57 -17.33 38.74 13.04
N VAL A 58 -17.82 37.67 13.68
CA VAL A 58 -19.23 37.52 14.04
C VAL A 58 -19.45 37.78 15.53
N LYS A 59 -20.16 38.86 15.84
CA LYS A 59 -20.54 39.20 17.22
C LYS A 59 -21.65 38.28 17.71
N LEU A 60 -21.47 37.74 18.91
CA LEU A 60 -22.41 36.86 19.60
C LEU A 60 -23.29 37.67 20.59
N PRO A 61 -24.58 37.33 20.70
CA PRO A 61 -25.46 37.90 21.72
C PRO A 61 -24.99 37.63 23.17
N PRO A 62 -25.35 38.50 24.13
CA PRO A 62 -24.90 38.38 25.52
C PRO A 62 -25.54 37.20 26.28
N ASN A 63 -26.66 36.65 25.78
CA ASN A 63 -27.28 35.43 26.29
C ASN A 63 -26.58 34.14 25.82
N ILE A 64 -25.40 34.24 25.21
CA ILE A 64 -24.50 33.13 24.90
C ILE A 64 -23.33 33.13 25.88
N THR A 65 -23.10 31.98 26.50
CA THR A 65 -21.94 31.73 27.37
C THR A 65 -21.22 30.46 26.95
N ALA A 66 -19.95 30.30 27.33
CA ALA A 66 -19.17 29.11 27.05
C ALA A 66 -18.45 28.61 28.31
N THR A 67 -18.35 27.29 28.44
CA THR A 67 -17.58 26.63 29.49
C THR A 67 -16.79 25.47 28.91
N ASN A 68 -15.71 25.09 29.59
CA ASN A 68 -14.97 23.86 29.31
C ASN A 68 -15.44 22.68 30.18
N ASN A 69 -16.37 22.91 31.11
CA ASN A 69 -16.95 21.89 31.97
C ASN A 69 -18.26 21.35 31.36
N LEU A 70 -18.26 20.07 30.98
CA LEU A 70 -19.41 19.44 30.32
C LEU A 70 -20.65 19.37 31.23
N LYS A 71 -20.46 19.14 32.54
CA LYS A 71 -21.58 19.12 33.50
C LYS A 71 -22.24 20.49 33.58
N GLU A 72 -21.42 21.54 33.67
CA GLU A 72 -21.91 22.91 33.67
C GLU A 72 -22.63 23.24 32.37
N ALA A 73 -22.10 22.83 31.21
CA ALA A 73 -22.77 23.06 29.92
C ALA A 73 -24.20 22.48 29.87
N LEU A 74 -24.39 21.28 30.43
CA LEU A 74 -25.65 20.53 30.38
C LEU A 74 -26.61 20.83 31.54
N ASP A 75 -26.13 21.51 32.59
CA ASP A 75 -26.91 21.79 33.79
C ASP A 75 -28.19 22.60 33.46
N GLY A 76 -29.35 22.01 33.75
CA GLY A 76 -30.66 22.60 33.51
C GLY A 76 -31.01 22.86 32.04
N ALA A 77 -30.35 22.20 31.09
CA ALA A 77 -30.68 22.34 29.67
C ALA A 77 -32.02 21.67 29.34
N ASP A 78 -32.88 22.34 28.56
CA ASP A 78 -34.11 21.74 28.02
C ASP A 78 -33.83 21.10 26.64
N VAL A 79 -32.87 21.65 25.89
CA VAL A 79 -32.41 21.12 24.60
C VAL A 79 -30.89 20.99 24.57
N VAL A 80 -30.39 19.88 24.04
CA VAL A 80 -28.97 19.60 23.84
C VAL A 80 -28.70 19.37 22.35
N LEU A 81 -27.82 20.18 21.75
CA LEU A 81 -27.39 20.03 20.36
C LEU A 81 -25.92 19.62 20.30
N LEU A 82 -25.65 18.43 19.77
CA LEU A 82 -24.28 17.96 19.52
C LEU A 82 -23.75 18.52 18.20
N ALA A 83 -22.64 19.25 18.26
CA ALA A 83 -22.01 19.92 17.12
C ALA A 83 -20.52 19.56 16.98
N THR A 84 -20.09 18.45 17.59
CA THR A 84 -18.71 17.97 17.53
C THR A 84 -18.40 17.28 16.20
N PRO A 85 -17.12 17.17 15.80
CA PRO A 85 -16.71 16.30 14.70
C PRO A 85 -17.19 14.86 14.89
N SER A 86 -17.47 14.16 13.78
CA SER A 86 -18.03 12.79 13.80
C SER A 86 -17.19 11.80 14.63
N ARG A 87 -15.85 11.89 14.51
CA ARG A 87 -14.89 11.01 15.21
C ARG A 87 -15.02 10.97 16.74
N VAL A 88 -15.50 12.03 17.37
CA VAL A 88 -15.61 12.11 18.84
C VAL A 88 -17.03 11.94 19.36
N VAL A 89 -18.02 11.73 18.45
CA VAL A 89 -19.44 11.65 18.83
C VAL A 89 -19.68 10.55 19.85
N TYR A 90 -19.14 9.34 19.63
CA TYR A 90 -19.37 8.22 20.54
C TYR A 90 -18.89 8.52 21.96
N ASP A 91 -17.62 8.92 22.12
CA ASP A 91 -17.03 9.24 23.42
C ASP A 91 -17.71 10.43 24.09
N MET A 92 -18.07 11.45 23.30
CA MET A 92 -18.79 12.62 23.80
C MET A 92 -20.20 12.25 24.27
N SER A 93 -20.91 11.41 23.53
CA SER A 93 -22.22 10.89 23.90
C SER A 93 -22.15 10.07 25.19
N GLN A 94 -21.14 9.21 25.36
CA GLN A 94 -20.96 8.49 26.63
C GLN A 94 -20.74 9.44 27.81
N ARG A 95 -19.94 10.49 27.62
CA ARG A 95 -19.69 11.51 28.66
C ARG A 95 -20.94 12.33 28.98
N MET A 96 -21.72 12.72 27.97
CA MET A 96 -22.95 13.50 28.20
C MET A 96 -24.04 12.65 28.83
N GLY A 97 -24.11 11.34 28.53
CA GLY A 97 -25.22 10.46 28.93
C GLY A 97 -25.50 10.42 30.43
N ARG A 98 -24.52 10.78 31.27
CA ARG A 98 -24.66 10.92 32.72
C ARG A 98 -25.50 12.12 33.17
N PHE A 99 -25.65 13.11 32.29
CA PHE A 99 -26.33 14.37 32.56
C PHE A 99 -27.62 14.54 31.74
N ILE A 100 -27.87 13.64 30.78
CA ILE A 100 -29.09 13.65 29.96
C ILE A 100 -30.27 13.12 30.78
N MET A 101 -31.29 13.96 30.94
CA MET A 101 -32.57 13.62 31.56
C MET A 101 -33.61 13.24 30.50
N ASP A 102 -34.64 12.49 30.88
CA ASP A 102 -35.62 11.92 29.94
C ASP A 102 -36.53 12.96 29.28
N ASP A 103 -36.66 14.13 29.89
CA ASP A 103 -37.45 15.27 29.41
C ASP A 103 -36.66 16.22 28.51
N MET A 104 -35.35 16.01 28.33
CA MET A 104 -34.52 16.81 27.44
C MET A 104 -34.72 16.40 25.97
N HIS A 105 -34.76 17.39 25.08
CA HIS A 105 -34.67 17.14 23.64
C HIS A 105 -33.21 17.08 23.20
N VAL A 106 -32.80 15.99 22.56
CA VAL A 106 -31.41 15.80 22.15
C VAL A 106 -31.32 15.71 20.63
N GLY A 107 -30.53 16.57 20.02
CA GLY A 107 -30.27 16.57 18.58
C GLY A 107 -28.80 16.70 18.22
N PHE A 108 -28.51 16.60 16.94
CA PHE A 108 -27.15 16.77 16.41
C PHE A 108 -27.12 17.55 15.10
N LEU A 109 -26.03 18.28 14.94
CA LEU A 109 -25.64 19.05 13.76
C LEU A 109 -24.46 18.37 13.02
N THR A 110 -23.88 17.34 13.64
CA THR A 110 -22.73 16.59 13.13
C THR A 110 -23.09 15.83 11.84
N LYS A 111 -22.20 15.88 10.84
CA LYS A 111 -22.33 15.16 9.57
C LYS A 111 -21.14 14.21 9.44
N GLY A 112 -21.38 12.90 9.38
CA GLY A 112 -20.34 11.89 9.30
C GLY A 112 -20.82 10.51 9.72
N PHE A 113 -19.91 9.53 9.70
CA PHE A 113 -20.11 8.20 10.26
C PHE A 113 -19.17 7.99 11.45
N CYS A 114 -19.55 7.12 12.37
CA CYS A 114 -18.70 6.70 13.48
C CYS A 114 -18.34 5.23 13.34
N LYS A 115 -17.08 4.88 13.62
CA LYS A 115 -16.64 3.49 13.71
C LYS A 115 -16.64 3.06 15.17
N VAL A 116 -17.58 2.20 15.56
CA VAL A 116 -17.72 1.72 16.94
C VAL A 116 -17.66 0.20 16.95
N GLN A 117 -16.64 -0.38 17.59
CA GLN A 117 -16.41 -1.83 17.63
C GLN A 117 -16.36 -2.47 16.22
N ASN A 118 -15.65 -1.83 15.29
CA ASN A 118 -15.55 -2.20 13.87
C ASN A 118 -16.85 -2.08 13.04
N GLU A 119 -17.95 -1.61 13.61
CA GLU A 119 -19.16 -1.29 12.85
C GLU A 119 -19.18 0.18 12.43
N ILE A 120 -19.65 0.45 11.21
CA ILE A 120 -19.92 1.80 10.73
C ILE A 120 -21.35 2.16 11.10
N LEU A 121 -21.51 3.16 11.93
CA LEU A 121 -22.80 3.68 12.36
C LEU A 121 -23.04 5.10 11.86
N THR A 122 -24.32 5.42 11.66
CA THR A 122 -24.74 6.81 11.54
C THR A 122 -24.66 7.55 12.88
N ILE A 123 -24.77 8.88 12.87
CA ILE A 123 -24.66 9.69 14.10
C ILE A 123 -25.80 9.36 15.06
N SER A 124 -27.03 9.26 14.55
CA SER A 124 -28.20 8.87 15.35
C SER A 124 -27.97 7.52 16.04
N GLN A 125 -27.59 6.49 15.29
CA GLN A 125 -27.27 5.15 15.81
C GLN A 125 -26.15 5.18 16.85
N THR A 126 -25.13 6.02 16.63
CA THR A 126 -24.01 6.19 17.56
C THR A 126 -24.47 6.76 18.89
N MET A 127 -25.29 7.83 18.85
CA MET A 127 -25.83 8.47 20.04
C MET A 127 -26.76 7.53 20.80
N GLU A 128 -27.61 6.77 20.11
CA GLU A 128 -28.50 5.78 20.72
C GLU A 128 -27.72 4.61 21.34
N ARG A 129 -26.64 4.16 20.70
CA ARG A 129 -25.76 3.13 21.27
C ARG A 129 -25.02 3.62 22.51
N ALA A 130 -24.56 4.87 22.52
CA ALA A 130 -23.87 5.47 23.66
C ALA A 130 -24.83 5.83 24.80
N ILE A 131 -26.08 6.20 24.48
CA ILE A 131 -27.10 6.66 25.43
C ILE A 131 -28.42 5.91 25.12
N PRO A 132 -28.61 4.67 25.59
CA PRO A 132 -29.74 3.82 25.21
C PRO A 132 -31.13 4.42 25.41
N ARG A 133 -31.31 5.31 26.41
CA ARG A 133 -32.58 6.01 26.69
C ARG A 133 -33.01 6.99 25.60
N LEU A 134 -32.11 7.37 24.69
CA LEU A 134 -32.40 8.25 23.55
C LEU A 134 -32.90 7.50 22.31
N LYS A 135 -33.01 6.17 22.36
CA LYS A 135 -33.49 5.35 21.24
C LYS A 135 -34.83 5.88 20.71
N GLY A 136 -34.87 6.26 19.43
CA GLY A 136 -36.04 6.82 18.75
C GLY A 136 -36.42 8.25 19.17
N LYS A 137 -35.57 8.95 19.92
CA LYS A 137 -35.80 10.32 20.41
C LYS A 137 -34.80 11.35 19.87
N VAL A 138 -33.72 10.90 19.22
CA VAL A 138 -32.69 11.79 18.68
C VAL A 138 -33.22 12.61 17.50
N VAL A 139 -32.80 13.86 17.38
CA VAL A 139 -33.15 14.76 16.28
C VAL A 139 -31.95 15.07 15.39
N ALA A 140 -32.01 14.72 14.11
CA ALA A 140 -31.00 15.12 13.11
C ALA A 140 -31.35 16.47 12.49
N ILE A 141 -30.35 17.32 12.30
CA ILE A 141 -30.51 18.64 11.69
C ILE A 141 -29.48 18.77 10.56
N SER A 142 -29.95 18.89 9.31
CA SER A 142 -29.08 18.97 8.13
C SER A 142 -29.73 19.75 7.00
N GLY A 143 -28.95 20.12 5.98
CA GLY A 143 -29.37 20.98 4.88
C GLY A 143 -28.28 21.99 4.46
N PRO A 144 -28.51 22.74 3.36
CA PRO A 144 -27.58 23.74 2.84
C PRO A 144 -27.50 24.91 3.83
N SER A 145 -26.39 24.98 4.57
CA SER A 145 -26.29 25.85 5.75
C SER A 145 -24.85 26.26 6.07
N HIS A 146 -24.23 27.04 5.20
CA HIS A 146 -22.90 27.61 5.50
C HIS A 146 -23.01 28.50 6.75
N ALA A 147 -22.12 28.26 7.72
CA ALA A 147 -22.16 28.93 9.02
C ALA A 147 -22.02 30.45 8.87
N GLU A 148 -21.17 30.88 7.94
CA GLU A 148 -20.94 32.27 7.58
C GLU A 148 -22.24 32.94 7.10
N GLU A 149 -22.97 32.30 6.19
CA GLU A 149 -24.23 32.85 5.63
C GLU A 149 -25.34 32.92 6.69
N VAL A 150 -25.51 31.85 7.49
CA VAL A 150 -26.51 31.82 8.57
C VAL A 150 -26.20 32.88 9.63
N SER A 151 -24.92 33.09 9.95
CA SER A 151 -24.51 34.12 10.91
C SER A 151 -24.77 35.54 10.42
N LEU A 152 -24.81 35.75 9.10
CA LEU A 152 -25.10 37.00 8.42
C LEU A 152 -26.58 37.14 8.02
N ARG A 153 -27.46 36.27 8.53
CA ARG A 153 -28.92 36.29 8.31
C ARG A 153 -29.36 36.05 6.87
N PHE A 154 -28.56 35.32 6.09
CA PHE A 154 -28.99 34.91 4.75
C PHE A 154 -30.05 33.81 4.82
N HIS A 155 -30.99 33.84 3.88
CA HIS A 155 -32.10 32.90 3.85
C HIS A 155 -31.62 31.45 3.76
N THR A 156 -32.06 30.63 4.72
CA THR A 156 -31.57 29.25 4.92
C THR A 156 -32.73 28.30 5.17
N CYS A 157 -32.68 27.12 4.56
CA CYS A 157 -33.63 26.04 4.78
C CYS A 157 -32.91 24.80 5.33
N LEU A 158 -33.47 24.19 6.38
CA LEU A 158 -32.95 22.98 7.01
C LEU A 158 -34.03 21.91 7.10
N ASN A 159 -33.65 20.64 7.08
CA ASN A 159 -34.49 19.55 7.58
C ASN A 159 -34.21 19.33 9.06
N VAL A 160 -35.28 19.05 9.81
CA VAL A 160 -35.25 18.60 11.20
C VAL A 160 -35.97 17.26 11.25
N ALA A 161 -35.22 16.20 11.57
CA ALA A 161 -35.69 14.83 11.42
C ALA A 161 -35.63 14.04 12.72
N SER A 162 -36.72 13.39 13.09
CA SER A 162 -36.80 12.46 14.22
C SER A 162 -38.05 11.61 14.13
N THR A 163 -38.03 10.42 14.70
CA THR A 163 -39.22 9.60 14.93
C THR A 163 -40.06 10.11 16.11
N ASN A 164 -39.50 10.95 16.98
CA ASN A 164 -40.24 11.57 18.08
C ASN A 164 -40.79 12.94 17.65
N ALA A 165 -42.09 12.99 17.35
CA ALA A 165 -42.77 14.20 16.88
C ALA A 165 -42.60 15.39 17.85
N GLY A 166 -42.66 15.16 19.16
CA GLY A 166 -42.50 16.22 20.16
C GLY A 166 -41.10 16.86 20.13
N SER A 167 -40.05 16.04 20.05
CA SER A 167 -38.66 16.52 19.97
C SER A 167 -38.37 17.18 18.64
N ARG A 168 -38.92 16.64 17.54
CA ARG A 168 -38.80 17.25 16.21
C ARG A 168 -39.41 18.65 16.15
N ALA A 169 -40.66 18.80 16.59
CA ALA A 169 -41.35 20.09 16.58
C ALA A 169 -40.68 21.10 17.54
N ALA A 170 -40.23 20.65 18.72
CA ALA A 170 -39.51 21.49 19.67
C ALA A 170 -38.20 22.05 19.08
N VAL A 171 -37.39 21.19 18.44
CA VAL A 171 -36.12 21.59 17.82
C VAL A 171 -36.35 22.44 16.57
N ALA A 172 -37.35 22.12 15.73
CA ALA A 172 -37.71 22.93 14.57
C ALA A 172 -38.09 24.35 14.99
N SER A 173 -39.06 24.48 15.91
CA SER A 173 -39.51 25.78 16.43
C SER A 173 -38.37 26.57 17.10
N LEU A 174 -37.42 25.88 17.75
CA LEU A 174 -36.25 26.51 18.36
C LEU A 174 -35.34 27.18 17.31
N LEU A 175 -35.15 26.54 16.16
CA LEU A 175 -34.26 27.02 15.10
C LEU A 175 -34.89 28.07 14.18
N GLU A 176 -36.21 28.09 14.05
CA GLU A 176 -36.88 29.03 13.15
C GLU A 176 -36.65 30.50 13.53
N SER A 177 -36.43 31.31 12.50
CA SER A 177 -36.26 32.76 12.59
C SER A 177 -36.84 33.42 11.33
N GLU A 178 -36.68 34.74 11.19
CA GLU A 178 -37.11 35.47 9.99
C GLU A 178 -36.47 34.94 8.71
N TYR A 179 -35.22 34.46 8.79
CA TYR A 179 -34.43 34.03 7.63
C TYR A 179 -34.14 32.52 7.61
N LEU A 180 -34.37 31.79 8.71
CA LEU A 180 -34.15 30.35 8.80
C LEU A 180 -35.48 29.61 8.97
N ARG A 181 -35.79 28.72 8.03
CA ARG A 181 -36.97 27.83 8.08
C ARG A 181 -36.60 26.37 8.14
N CYS A 182 -37.38 25.61 8.90
CA CYS A 182 -37.19 24.17 9.06
C CYS A 182 -38.29 23.38 8.34
N ARG A 183 -37.93 22.25 7.73
CA ARG A 183 -38.85 21.24 7.21
C ARG A 183 -38.76 20.02 8.10
N GLU A 184 -39.89 19.62 8.66
CA GLU A 184 -39.95 18.44 9.51
C GLU A 184 -40.05 17.15 8.68
N THR A 185 -39.36 16.09 9.11
CA THR A 185 -39.49 14.75 8.51
C THR A 185 -39.28 13.63 9.54
N GLU A 186 -39.83 12.44 9.29
CA GLU A 186 -39.56 11.23 10.08
C GLU A 186 -38.28 10.51 9.62
N ASP A 187 -37.80 10.81 8.42
CA ASP A 187 -36.64 10.14 7.83
C ASP A 187 -35.32 10.70 8.36
N ILE A 188 -34.99 10.33 9.59
CA ILE A 188 -33.72 10.68 10.24
C ILE A 188 -32.51 10.18 9.45
N ARG A 189 -32.62 8.98 8.85
CA ARG A 189 -31.52 8.33 8.15
C ARG A 189 -31.22 9.02 6.83
N GLY A 190 -32.25 9.39 6.06
CA GLY A 190 -32.10 10.18 4.84
C GLY A 190 -31.43 11.53 5.09
N VAL A 191 -31.81 12.23 6.16
CA VAL A 191 -31.24 13.53 6.51
C VAL A 191 -29.77 13.45 6.92
N GLU A 192 -29.39 12.50 7.78
CA GLU A 192 -28.00 12.39 8.26
C GLU A 192 -27.06 11.78 7.20
N VAL A 193 -27.54 10.80 6.42
CA VAL A 193 -26.74 10.17 5.36
C VAL A 193 -26.55 11.13 4.19
N GLY A 194 -27.58 11.86 3.76
CA GLY A 194 -27.47 12.87 2.69
C GLY A 194 -26.42 13.93 3.01
N GLY A 195 -26.46 14.48 4.23
CA GLY A 195 -25.49 15.47 4.70
C GLY A 195 -24.06 14.93 4.83
N THR A 196 -23.90 13.61 4.95
CA THR A 196 -22.61 12.93 5.07
C THR A 196 -22.01 12.62 3.70
N LEU A 197 -22.78 11.99 2.80
CA LEU A 197 -22.30 11.49 1.52
C LEU A 197 -21.92 12.62 0.54
N LYS A 198 -22.45 13.84 0.69
CA LYS A 198 -22.05 14.98 -0.14
C LYS A 198 -20.58 15.38 0.00
N ASN A 199 -19.95 15.10 1.15
CA ASN A 199 -18.68 15.73 1.53
C ASN A 199 -17.51 15.28 0.65
N PRO A 200 -17.35 13.98 0.30
CA PRO A 200 -16.41 13.54 -0.73
C PRO A 200 -16.59 14.27 -2.07
N ALA A 201 -17.83 14.42 -2.54
CA ALA A 201 -18.12 15.13 -3.79
C ALA A 201 -17.66 16.59 -3.74
N ALA A 202 -17.81 17.26 -2.59
CA ALA A 202 -17.28 18.62 -2.41
C ALA A 202 -15.75 18.68 -2.47
N ILE A 203 -15.03 17.66 -1.97
CA ILE A 203 -13.58 17.56 -2.11
C ILE A 203 -13.22 17.39 -3.59
N ALA A 204 -13.87 16.47 -4.30
CA ALA A 204 -13.67 16.31 -5.75
C ALA A 204 -13.92 17.63 -6.50
N ALA A 205 -14.98 18.37 -6.14
CA ALA A 205 -15.32 19.65 -6.74
C ALA A 205 -14.22 20.69 -6.49
N GLY A 206 -13.65 20.69 -5.29
CA GLY A 206 -12.47 21.47 -4.94
C GLY A 206 -11.25 21.13 -5.78
N MET A 207 -10.96 19.83 -5.93
CA MET A 207 -9.82 19.34 -6.71
C MET A 207 -9.94 19.77 -8.17
N ILE A 208 -11.06 19.45 -8.84
CA ILE A 208 -11.24 19.82 -10.24
C ILE A 208 -11.25 21.34 -10.44
N SER A 209 -11.64 22.15 -9.43
CA SER A 209 -11.58 23.61 -9.54
C SER A 209 -10.16 24.18 -9.60
N ALA A 210 -9.15 23.42 -9.17
CA ALA A 210 -7.74 23.81 -9.25
C ALA A 210 -7.02 23.18 -10.45
N LEU A 211 -7.55 22.10 -11.03
CA LEU A 211 -6.89 21.37 -12.10
C LEU A 211 -7.01 22.12 -13.44
N PRO A 212 -6.00 22.03 -14.33
CA PRO A 212 -6.03 22.72 -15.61
C PRO A 212 -7.19 22.26 -16.49
N ARG A 213 -7.79 23.18 -17.24
CA ARG A 213 -8.86 22.90 -18.23
C ARG A 213 -10.10 22.21 -17.62
N CYS A 214 -10.32 22.38 -16.33
CA CYS A 214 -11.53 21.96 -15.65
C CYS A 214 -12.36 23.21 -15.31
N GLY A 215 -13.61 23.24 -15.76
CA GLY A 215 -14.53 24.36 -15.57
C GLY A 215 -15.92 23.89 -15.11
N ASP A 216 -16.89 24.78 -15.16
CA ASP A 216 -18.23 24.55 -14.60
C ASP A 216 -18.96 23.36 -15.24
N ASN A 217 -18.72 23.07 -16.52
CA ASN A 217 -19.27 21.88 -17.19
C ASN A 217 -18.87 20.57 -16.49
N LEU A 218 -17.60 20.44 -16.10
CA LEU A 218 -17.11 19.26 -15.38
C LEU A 218 -17.63 19.24 -13.94
N ALA A 219 -17.80 20.42 -13.31
CA ALA A 219 -18.41 20.52 -12.00
C ALA A 219 -19.89 20.08 -12.00
N GLY A 220 -20.64 20.45 -13.05
CA GLY A 220 -22.01 19.98 -13.25
C GLY A 220 -22.09 18.47 -13.43
N ALA A 221 -21.22 17.90 -14.27
CA ALA A 221 -21.10 16.45 -14.43
C ALA A 221 -20.77 15.75 -13.10
N LEU A 222 -19.80 16.28 -12.34
CA LEU A 222 -19.44 15.76 -11.02
C LEU A 222 -20.64 15.75 -10.06
N ILE A 223 -21.40 16.83 -9.97
CA ILE A 223 -22.57 16.91 -9.09
C ILE A 223 -23.60 15.84 -9.48
N SER A 224 -23.85 15.66 -10.79
CA SER A 224 -24.79 14.65 -11.29
C SER A 224 -24.33 13.23 -10.94
N GLU A 225 -23.07 12.89 -11.22
CA GLU A 225 -22.54 11.54 -10.95
C GLU A 225 -22.42 11.27 -9.44
N ALA A 226 -22.02 12.27 -8.66
CA ALA A 226 -22.00 12.16 -7.20
C ALA A 226 -23.40 11.90 -6.63
N LEU A 227 -24.44 12.57 -7.13
CA LEU A 227 -25.81 12.31 -6.70
C LEU A 227 -26.25 10.87 -6.99
N LYS A 228 -25.91 10.33 -8.16
CA LYS A 228 -26.19 8.92 -8.51
C LYS A 228 -25.48 7.95 -7.55
N GLU A 229 -24.25 8.25 -7.15
CA GLU A 229 -23.53 7.47 -6.13
C GLU A 229 -24.17 7.59 -4.75
N MET A 230 -24.56 8.80 -4.34
CA MET A 230 -25.29 9.02 -3.09
C MET A 230 -26.59 8.22 -3.04
N VAL A 231 -27.37 8.21 -4.13
CA VAL A 231 -28.61 7.43 -4.24
C VAL A 231 -28.34 5.94 -4.11
N ARG A 232 -27.36 5.38 -4.84
CA ARG A 232 -27.02 3.95 -4.75
C ARG A 232 -26.58 3.55 -3.34
N LEU A 233 -25.77 4.39 -2.68
CA LEU A 233 -25.36 4.17 -1.30
C LEU A 233 -26.55 4.26 -0.32
N ALA A 234 -27.42 5.25 -0.50
CA ALA A 234 -28.61 5.43 0.33
C ALA A 234 -29.59 4.24 0.19
N GLU A 235 -29.85 3.76 -1.02
CA GLU A 235 -30.68 2.56 -1.27
C GLU A 235 -30.12 1.34 -0.52
N ALA A 236 -28.80 1.15 -0.51
CA ALA A 236 -28.16 0.07 0.26
C ALA A 236 -28.22 0.26 1.79
N PHE A 237 -28.44 1.50 2.25
CA PHE A 237 -28.80 1.79 3.62
C PHE A 237 -30.30 1.62 3.89
N ASN A 238 -31.13 1.20 2.93
CA ASN A 238 -32.60 1.19 3.01
C ASN A 238 -33.19 2.59 3.21
N ILE A 239 -32.64 3.59 2.52
CA ILE A 239 -33.12 4.97 2.50
C ILE A 239 -33.74 5.22 1.12
N SER A 240 -34.84 5.97 1.06
CA SER A 240 -35.53 6.26 -0.19
C SER A 240 -34.71 7.18 -1.11
N ARG A 241 -34.94 7.06 -2.42
CA ARG A 241 -34.32 7.94 -3.43
C ARG A 241 -34.76 9.38 -3.21
N GLU A 242 -36.01 9.59 -2.84
CA GLU A 242 -36.63 10.90 -2.60
C GLU A 242 -35.89 11.69 -1.53
N SER A 243 -35.44 11.02 -0.47
CA SER A 243 -34.67 11.67 0.61
C SER A 243 -33.31 12.18 0.14
N MET A 244 -32.69 11.54 -0.86
CA MET A 244 -31.45 12.04 -1.46
C MET A 244 -31.69 13.21 -2.42
N LEU A 245 -32.88 13.32 -3.01
CA LEU A 245 -33.27 14.44 -3.88
C LEU A 245 -33.71 15.68 -3.08
N ASP A 246 -33.97 15.54 -1.78
CA ASP A 246 -34.35 16.64 -0.90
C ASP A 246 -33.14 17.53 -0.52
N ILE A 247 -33.41 18.62 0.22
CA ILE A 247 -32.42 19.65 0.57
C ILE A 247 -31.25 19.13 1.39
N SER A 248 -31.43 18.06 2.18
CA SER A 248 -30.34 17.46 2.95
C SER A 248 -29.39 16.60 2.12
N GLY A 249 -29.84 16.13 0.94
CA GLY A 249 -29.02 15.39 -0.02
C GLY A 249 -28.54 16.31 -1.14
N LEU A 250 -29.36 16.47 -2.18
CA LEU A 250 -29.05 17.27 -3.37
C LEU A 250 -28.80 18.75 -3.05
N GLY A 251 -29.65 19.38 -2.24
CA GLY A 251 -29.52 20.81 -1.93
C GLY A 251 -28.18 21.13 -1.24
N ASP A 252 -27.84 20.36 -0.21
CA ASP A 252 -26.60 20.51 0.54
C ASP A 252 -25.37 20.10 -0.31
N LEU A 253 -25.49 19.09 -1.18
CA LEU A 253 -24.47 18.75 -2.18
C LEU A 253 -24.14 19.95 -3.07
N VAL A 254 -25.14 20.56 -3.71
CA VAL A 254 -24.96 21.71 -4.61
C VAL A 254 -24.34 22.89 -3.86
N ALA A 255 -24.91 23.27 -2.72
CA ALA A 255 -24.42 24.38 -1.91
C ALA A 255 -22.97 24.17 -1.46
N THR A 256 -22.58 22.93 -1.13
CA THR A 256 -21.23 22.60 -0.66
C THR A 256 -20.22 22.45 -1.79
N ALA A 257 -20.64 21.90 -2.93
CA ALA A 257 -19.78 21.68 -4.08
C ALA A 257 -19.43 22.99 -4.80
N LEU A 258 -20.34 23.98 -4.80
CA LEU A 258 -20.14 25.26 -5.50
C LEU A 258 -19.55 26.36 -4.61
N SER A 259 -19.88 26.40 -3.32
CA SER A 259 -19.51 27.52 -2.44
C SER A 259 -18.02 27.56 -2.04
N ARG A 260 -17.43 28.76 -2.05
CA ARG A 260 -16.09 29.04 -1.50
C ARG A 260 -15.99 28.89 0.02
N HIS A 261 -17.11 28.91 0.72
CA HIS A 261 -17.19 28.75 2.18
C HIS A 261 -17.09 27.27 2.60
N SER A 262 -17.21 26.34 1.65
CA SER A 262 -17.03 24.91 1.90
C SER A 262 -15.58 24.55 2.25
N ARG A 263 -15.38 24.09 3.50
CA ARG A 263 -14.09 23.55 3.98
C ARG A 263 -13.61 22.34 3.18
N ASN A 264 -14.52 21.45 2.77
CA ASN A 264 -14.20 20.29 1.94
C ASN A 264 -13.77 20.71 0.52
N ARG A 265 -14.43 21.70 -0.09
CA ARG A 265 -14.03 22.26 -1.40
C ARG A 265 -12.68 22.95 -1.31
N ARG A 266 -12.44 23.73 -0.25
CA ARG A 266 -11.13 24.35 0.00
C ARG A 266 -10.03 23.30 0.14
N PHE A 267 -10.28 22.24 0.93
CA PHE A 267 -9.37 21.12 1.09
C PHE A 267 -8.99 20.50 -0.27
N GLY A 268 -9.98 20.16 -1.09
CA GLY A 268 -9.73 19.59 -2.41
C GLY A 268 -8.88 20.51 -3.29
N ARG A 269 -9.17 21.81 -3.28
CA ARG A 269 -8.41 22.82 -4.04
C ARG A 269 -6.95 22.89 -3.59
N ASP A 270 -6.72 22.96 -2.28
CA ASP A 270 -5.39 23.04 -1.69
C ASP A 270 -4.56 21.78 -2.01
N ILE A 271 -5.19 20.59 -1.93
CA ILE A 271 -4.55 19.32 -2.29
C ILE A 271 -4.20 19.28 -3.77
N ALA A 272 -5.12 19.66 -4.67
CA ALA A 272 -4.82 19.70 -6.10
C ALA A 272 -3.68 20.68 -6.43
N GLY A 273 -3.64 21.85 -5.79
CA GLY A 273 -2.50 22.78 -5.89
C GLY A 273 -1.18 22.17 -5.43
N GLN A 274 -1.20 21.37 -4.34
CA GLN A 274 -0.01 20.63 -3.90
C GLN A 274 0.42 19.55 -4.88
N ILE A 275 -0.52 18.82 -5.48
CA ILE A 275 -0.22 17.82 -6.52
C ILE A 275 0.45 18.50 -7.71
N MET A 276 -0.10 19.61 -8.20
CA MET A 276 0.43 20.34 -9.35
C MET A 276 1.81 20.95 -9.10
N THR A 277 2.06 21.47 -7.90
CA THR A 277 3.33 22.15 -7.57
C THR A 277 4.43 21.21 -7.11
N LYS A 278 4.10 20.12 -6.41
CA LYS A 278 5.07 19.22 -5.75
C LYS A 278 5.05 17.79 -6.28
N GLY A 279 4.16 17.46 -7.22
CA GLY A 279 4.00 16.12 -7.79
C GLY A 279 3.50 15.05 -6.81
N ARG A 280 2.93 15.45 -5.67
CA ARG A 280 2.45 14.51 -4.62
C ARG A 280 1.31 15.11 -3.79
N THR A 281 0.36 14.27 -3.40
CA THR A 281 -0.66 14.57 -2.39
C THR A 281 -0.07 14.64 -0.99
N LEU A 282 0.51 13.54 -0.50
CA LEU A 282 0.94 13.36 0.89
C LEU A 282 2.26 12.57 0.96
N SER A 283 3.05 12.78 2.02
CA SER A 283 4.26 11.96 2.24
C SER A 283 3.86 10.51 2.58
N LEU A 284 4.74 9.52 2.34
CA LEU A 284 4.47 8.12 2.71
C LEU A 284 4.14 7.96 4.21
N TRP A 285 4.75 8.79 5.07
CA TRP A 285 4.45 8.82 6.51
C TRP A 285 3.05 9.34 6.79
N ASP A 286 2.59 10.36 6.05
CA ASP A 286 1.25 10.93 6.19
C ASP A 286 0.18 9.97 5.67
N ARG A 287 0.46 9.23 4.58
CA ARG A 287 -0.43 8.16 4.06
C ARG A 287 -0.54 6.98 5.02
N MET A 288 0.58 6.59 5.61
CA MET A 288 0.62 5.48 6.55
C MET A 288 -0.01 5.86 7.88
N ALA A 289 0.22 7.09 8.37
CA ALA A 289 -0.45 7.56 9.55
C ALA A 289 -1.93 7.93 9.28
N LEU A 290 -2.38 8.23 8.06
CA LEU A 290 -3.81 8.20 7.69
C LEU A 290 -4.44 6.81 7.86
N ARG A 291 -3.69 5.76 7.52
CA ARG A 291 -4.14 4.36 7.57
C ARG A 291 -4.06 3.73 8.97
N ILE A 292 -3.13 4.22 9.81
CA ILE A 292 -2.83 3.66 11.16
C ILE A 292 -3.40 4.55 12.29
N ARG A 293 -3.40 5.89 12.13
CA ARG A 293 -3.84 6.92 13.09
C ARG A 293 -4.25 8.22 12.38
N PRO A 294 -5.37 8.24 11.61
CA PRO A 294 -5.78 9.37 10.79
C PRO A 294 -5.88 10.68 11.58
N GLU A 295 -6.16 10.56 12.88
CA GLU A 295 -6.11 11.63 13.86
C GLU A 295 -4.79 12.43 13.80
N SER A 296 -3.63 11.80 13.96
CA SER A 296 -2.36 12.52 14.15
C SER A 296 -1.82 13.27 12.91
N VAL A 297 -2.22 12.87 11.70
CA VAL A 297 -1.77 13.49 10.45
C VAL A 297 -2.68 14.64 10.08
N ILE A 298 -3.99 14.41 10.12
CA ILE A 298 -4.96 15.44 9.81
C ILE A 298 -5.01 16.46 10.95
N GLU A 299 -4.75 16.11 12.20
CA GLU A 299 -4.61 17.08 13.31
C GLU A 299 -3.37 17.96 13.12
N ARG A 300 -2.24 17.43 12.65
CA ARG A 300 -1.07 18.24 12.22
C ARG A 300 -1.34 19.07 10.95
N MET A 301 -2.16 18.56 10.02
CA MET A 301 -2.58 19.32 8.84
C MET A 301 -3.62 20.38 9.22
N SER A 302 -4.48 20.11 10.20
CA SER A 302 -5.49 21.01 10.79
C SER A 302 -4.83 22.07 11.66
N GLU A 303 -3.73 21.76 12.35
CA GLU A 303 -2.87 22.73 13.02
C GLU A 303 -2.21 23.70 12.03
N LYS A 304 -1.93 23.26 10.79
CA LYS A 304 -1.35 24.09 9.72
C LYS A 304 -2.38 24.77 8.81
N LEU A 305 -3.57 24.20 8.65
CA LEU A 305 -4.60 24.66 7.70
C LEU A 305 -5.82 25.27 8.41
N HIS A 306 -5.91 25.19 9.74
CA HIS A 306 -6.98 25.75 10.58
C HIS A 306 -8.41 25.25 10.28
N TYR A 307 -8.60 24.11 9.59
CA TYR A 307 -9.93 23.53 9.37
C TYR A 307 -9.95 21.99 9.32
N LEU A 308 -11.02 21.38 9.84
CA LEU A 308 -11.35 19.95 9.74
C LEU A 308 -12.17 19.66 8.47
N ALA A 309 -11.71 18.75 7.62
CA ALA A 309 -12.43 18.29 6.43
C ALA A 309 -13.11 16.93 6.69
N GLU A 310 -14.36 16.94 7.17
CA GLU A 310 -15.17 15.73 7.45
C GLU A 310 -15.25 14.78 6.23
N GLY A 311 -15.21 15.29 5.01
CA GLY A 311 -15.25 14.47 3.80
C GLY A 311 -14.05 13.53 3.65
N ALA A 312 -12.88 13.93 4.17
CA ALA A 312 -11.70 13.08 4.16
C ALA A 312 -11.82 11.92 5.16
N TYR A 313 -12.56 12.09 6.26
CA TYR A 313 -12.87 11.02 7.20
C TYR A 313 -14.00 10.10 6.69
N ALA A 314 -14.96 10.66 5.96
CA ALA A 314 -16.11 9.90 5.47
C ALA A 314 -15.76 8.98 4.30
N ILE A 315 -14.76 9.31 3.48
CA ILE A 315 -14.51 8.60 2.22
C ILE A 315 -14.12 7.12 2.42
N GLU A 316 -13.24 6.80 3.36
CA GLU A 316 -12.80 5.42 3.60
C GLU A 316 -13.92 4.51 4.14
N PRO A 317 -14.70 4.90 5.17
CA PRO A 317 -15.91 4.18 5.56
C PRO A 317 -16.92 3.98 4.43
N ILE A 318 -17.07 4.97 3.53
CA ILE A 318 -17.95 4.85 2.36
C ILE A 318 -17.42 3.81 1.38
N ILE A 319 -16.10 3.79 1.12
CA ILE A 319 -15.46 2.76 0.29
C ILE A 319 -15.64 1.37 0.91
N ASP A 320 -15.32 1.19 2.19
CA ASP A 320 -15.46 -0.09 2.90
C ASP A 320 -16.91 -0.59 2.86
N PHE A 321 -17.87 0.31 3.10
CA PHE A 321 -19.30 -0.02 3.03
C PHE A 321 -19.71 -0.44 1.62
N ALA A 322 -19.32 0.32 0.60
CA ALA A 322 -19.64 0.01 -0.78
C ALA A 322 -19.06 -1.33 -1.22
N GLU A 323 -17.81 -1.64 -0.86
CA GLU A 323 -17.19 -2.94 -1.12
C GLU A 323 -17.95 -4.08 -0.45
N SER A 324 -18.31 -3.93 0.83
CA SER A 324 -19.04 -4.95 1.59
C SER A 324 -20.42 -5.27 1.02
N LYS A 325 -20.99 -4.34 0.24
CA LYS A 325 -22.30 -4.44 -0.41
C LYS A 325 -22.23 -4.59 -1.93
N ASN A 326 -21.02 -4.68 -2.50
CA ASN A 326 -20.77 -4.74 -3.94
C ASN A 326 -21.44 -3.58 -4.72
N ILE A 327 -21.37 -2.36 -4.19
CA ILE A 327 -21.94 -1.15 -4.79
C ILE A 327 -20.86 -0.43 -5.60
N SER A 328 -21.16 -0.14 -6.86
CA SER A 328 -20.29 0.66 -7.71
C SER A 328 -20.36 2.15 -7.33
N ILE A 329 -19.23 2.76 -6.96
CA ILE A 329 -19.08 4.19 -6.65
C ILE A 329 -17.80 4.77 -7.29
N PRO A 330 -17.71 4.77 -8.63
CA PRO A 330 -16.50 5.08 -9.38
C PRO A 330 -15.91 6.46 -9.10
N VAL A 331 -16.71 7.51 -8.95
CA VAL A 331 -16.25 8.89 -8.66
C VAL A 331 -15.63 8.96 -7.26
N TYR A 332 -16.31 8.43 -6.23
CA TYR A 332 -15.75 8.39 -4.88
C TYR A 332 -14.52 7.50 -4.80
N ARG A 333 -14.50 6.38 -5.55
CA ARG A 333 -13.31 5.54 -5.69
C ARG A 333 -12.17 6.28 -6.36
N ALA A 334 -12.40 6.95 -7.50
CA ALA A 334 -11.37 7.74 -8.18
C ALA A 334 -10.81 8.84 -7.26
N LEU A 335 -11.67 9.52 -6.50
CA LEU A 335 -11.25 10.49 -5.51
C LEU A 335 -10.37 9.86 -4.42
N TYR A 336 -10.79 8.73 -3.85
CA TYR A 336 -10.01 7.97 -2.86
C TYR A 336 -8.62 7.62 -3.42
N GLU A 337 -8.57 7.12 -4.65
CA GLU A 337 -7.34 6.71 -5.32
C GLU A 337 -6.39 7.88 -5.60
N VAL A 338 -6.91 9.04 -6.01
CA VAL A 338 -6.10 10.25 -6.20
C VAL A 338 -5.60 10.78 -4.85
N LEU A 339 -6.46 10.84 -3.83
CA LEU A 339 -6.11 11.37 -2.50
C LEU A 339 -5.07 10.49 -1.78
N LEU A 340 -5.28 9.17 -1.74
CA LEU A 340 -4.54 8.26 -0.86
C LEU A 340 -3.52 7.39 -1.61
N ASN A 341 -3.86 6.96 -2.84
CA ASN A 341 -3.03 6.03 -3.62
C ASN A 341 -2.20 6.73 -4.72
N LYS A 342 -2.25 8.06 -4.79
CA LYS A 342 -1.47 8.91 -5.72
C LYS A 342 -1.75 8.62 -7.19
N LYS A 343 -2.96 8.19 -7.55
CA LYS A 343 -3.34 8.19 -8.97
C LYS A 343 -3.27 9.62 -9.52
N ASP A 344 -2.88 9.75 -10.79
CA ASP A 344 -2.89 11.04 -11.45
C ASP A 344 -4.32 11.63 -11.41
N PRO A 345 -4.48 12.95 -11.16
CA PRO A 345 -5.80 13.58 -11.11
C PRO A 345 -6.64 13.39 -12.38
N SER A 346 -6.02 13.05 -13.52
CA SER A 346 -6.72 12.63 -14.74
C SER A 346 -7.66 11.45 -14.52
N LEU A 347 -7.38 10.55 -13.57
CA LEU A 347 -8.31 9.47 -13.21
C LEU A 347 -9.66 10.06 -12.80
N LEU A 348 -9.65 11.01 -11.85
CA LEU A 348 -10.87 11.65 -11.38
C LEU A 348 -11.60 12.39 -12.51
N ILE A 349 -10.86 13.12 -13.35
CA ILE A 349 -11.43 13.87 -14.49
C ILE A 349 -12.12 12.93 -15.47
N GLU A 350 -11.43 11.88 -15.92
CA GLU A 350 -11.96 10.94 -16.92
C GLU A 350 -13.08 10.07 -16.35
N THR A 351 -13.00 9.70 -15.06
CA THR A 351 -14.09 9.00 -14.37
C THR A 351 -15.34 9.86 -14.26
N ILE A 352 -15.23 11.16 -13.98
CA ILE A 352 -16.40 12.05 -13.96
C ILE A 352 -17.06 12.11 -15.35
N LYS A 353 -16.27 12.11 -16.43
CA LYS A 353 -16.78 12.16 -17.81
C LYS A 353 -17.48 10.86 -18.21
N ASN A 354 -16.95 9.72 -17.79
CA ASN A 354 -17.54 8.41 -18.04
C ASN A 354 -17.24 7.44 -16.89
N PRO A 355 -18.15 7.33 -15.91
CA PRO A 355 -17.94 6.48 -14.74
C PRO A 355 -17.90 4.97 -15.05
N GLU A 356 -18.53 4.52 -16.14
CA GLU A 356 -18.55 3.11 -16.56
C GLU A 356 -17.15 2.62 -16.97
N ARG A 357 -16.30 3.54 -17.42
CA ARG A 357 -14.90 3.25 -17.79
C ARG A 357 -13.95 3.29 -16.59
N PHE A 358 -14.45 3.42 -15.35
CA PHE A 358 -13.60 3.53 -14.18
C PHE A 358 -12.54 2.43 -14.10
N ASP A 359 -12.89 1.16 -14.31
CA ASP A 359 -11.92 0.06 -14.22
C ASP A 359 -10.82 0.20 -15.28
N GLU A 360 -11.20 0.44 -16.54
CA GLU A 360 -10.25 0.69 -17.64
C GLU A 360 -9.34 1.90 -17.36
N LEU A 361 -9.92 3.00 -16.88
CA LEU A 361 -9.21 4.23 -16.52
C LEU A 361 -8.31 4.02 -15.30
N PHE A 362 -8.75 3.26 -14.31
CA PHE A 362 -8.00 2.95 -13.11
C PHE A 362 -6.73 2.18 -13.46
N PHE A 363 -6.81 1.19 -14.35
CA PHE A 363 -5.64 0.43 -14.79
C PHE A 363 -4.73 1.21 -15.76
N SER A 364 -5.29 2.06 -16.62
CA SER A 364 -4.51 2.84 -17.60
C SER A 364 -3.91 4.14 -17.04
N THR A 365 -4.49 4.70 -15.98
CA THR A 365 -4.01 5.95 -15.38
C THR A 365 -2.74 5.71 -14.57
N LYS A 366 -1.67 6.40 -15.00
CA LYS A 366 -0.37 6.38 -14.34
C LYS A 366 -0.51 6.82 -12.88
N ILE A 367 0.17 6.12 -11.98
CA ILE A 367 0.34 6.60 -10.60
C ILE A 367 1.37 7.73 -10.66
N HIS A 368 1.09 8.87 -10.00
CA HIS A 368 2.00 10.01 -9.94
C HIS A 368 3.36 9.53 -9.43
N ILE A 369 4.34 9.54 -10.34
CA ILE A 369 5.71 9.14 -10.08
C ILE A 369 6.25 10.09 -9.03
N SER A 370 6.36 9.63 -7.78
CA SER A 370 7.12 10.38 -6.81
C SER A 370 8.55 10.42 -7.32
N ASP A 371 9.14 11.61 -7.42
CA ASP A 371 10.59 11.72 -7.36
C ASP A 371 11.06 10.87 -6.18
N ARG A 372 11.78 9.80 -6.51
CA ARG A 372 12.34 8.87 -5.54
C ARG A 372 13.10 9.70 -4.50
N LYS A 373 12.71 9.61 -3.22
CA LYS A 373 13.45 10.26 -2.13
C LYS A 373 14.90 9.74 -2.16
N LYS A 374 15.81 10.52 -2.75
CA LYS A 374 17.24 10.19 -2.85
C LYS A 374 17.77 9.87 -1.44
N GLY A 375 18.42 8.71 -1.27
CA GLY A 375 19.14 8.36 -0.04
C GLY A 375 18.52 7.22 0.77
N LEU A 376 17.27 6.81 0.54
CA LEU A 376 16.65 5.69 1.26
C LEU A 376 17.23 4.32 0.83
N GLU A 377 17.81 4.22 -0.36
CA GLU A 377 18.58 3.04 -0.79
C GLU A 377 19.80 2.74 0.11
N ARG A 378 20.21 3.73 0.93
CA ARG A 378 21.31 3.61 1.90
C ARG A 378 20.85 3.18 3.29
N VAL A 379 19.54 3.11 3.53
CA VAL A 379 18.98 2.74 4.84
C VAL A 379 19.03 1.23 5.04
N LYS A 380 19.36 0.81 6.27
CA LYS A 380 19.43 -0.59 6.67
C LYS A 380 18.03 -1.18 6.72
N GLY A 381 17.84 -2.41 6.24
CA GLY A 381 16.57 -3.14 6.36
C GLY A 381 16.04 -3.19 7.80
N LYS A 382 16.95 -3.28 8.79
CA LYS A 382 16.61 -3.24 10.23
C LYS A 382 15.85 -2.00 10.70
N VAL A 383 15.96 -0.86 10.02
CA VAL A 383 15.25 0.38 10.41
C VAL A 383 13.74 0.21 10.26
N PHE A 384 13.29 -0.66 9.35
CA PHE A 384 11.88 -0.91 9.08
C PHE A 384 11.25 -1.97 9.99
N ARG A 385 11.99 -2.47 10.99
CA ARG A 385 11.58 -3.63 11.78
C ARG A 385 10.22 -3.45 12.47
N SER A 386 10.03 -2.35 13.19
CA SER A 386 8.77 -2.06 13.90
C SER A 386 7.59 -1.99 12.94
N MET A 387 7.81 -1.36 11.78
CA MET A 387 6.82 -1.19 10.73
C MET A 387 6.38 -2.53 10.14
N ILE A 388 7.33 -3.41 9.82
CA ILE A 388 7.05 -4.72 9.22
C ILE A 388 6.30 -5.60 10.20
N ILE A 389 6.69 -5.60 11.47
CA ILE A 389 5.97 -6.35 12.51
C ILE A 389 4.50 -5.89 12.58
N SER A 390 4.25 -4.58 12.54
CA SER A 390 2.88 -4.05 12.55
C SER A 390 2.08 -4.49 11.32
N LEU A 391 2.65 -4.39 10.12
CA LEU A 391 1.99 -4.82 8.87
C LEU A 391 1.65 -6.31 8.88
N THR A 392 2.58 -7.15 9.34
CA THR A 392 2.35 -8.59 9.45
C THR A 392 1.22 -8.89 10.43
N VAL A 393 1.24 -8.28 11.63
CA VAL A 393 0.21 -8.50 12.65
C VAL A 393 -1.17 -8.04 12.16
N GLU A 394 -1.25 -6.89 11.50
CA GLU A 394 -2.50 -6.34 10.97
C GLU A 394 -3.18 -7.31 10.00
N LYS A 395 -2.44 -7.91 9.07
CA LYS A 395 -2.99 -8.89 8.11
C LYS A 395 -3.55 -10.14 8.79
N PHE A 396 -2.91 -10.59 9.85
CA PHE A 396 -3.39 -11.73 10.63
C PHE A 396 -4.58 -11.38 11.53
N LEU A 397 -4.78 -10.10 11.85
CA LEU A 397 -5.95 -9.61 12.61
C LEU A 397 -7.14 -9.28 11.70
N SER A 398 -6.91 -8.73 10.51
CA SER A 398 -7.98 -8.45 9.53
C SER A 398 -8.68 -9.72 9.05
N ASN A 399 -7.99 -10.86 9.04
CA ASN A 399 -8.54 -12.18 8.69
C ASN A 399 -9.45 -12.78 9.79
N GLN A 400 -9.76 -12.06 10.88
CA GLN A 400 -10.77 -12.49 11.86
C GLN A 400 -12.20 -12.10 11.46
N GLY A 401 -12.39 -11.14 10.54
CA GLY A 401 -13.71 -10.75 10.03
C GLY A 401 -14.06 -11.57 8.78
N GLY A 402 -15.03 -12.48 8.90
CA GLY A 402 -15.45 -13.38 7.82
C GLY A 402 -15.80 -12.63 6.53
N GLY A 403 -15.09 -12.95 5.44
CA GLY A 403 -15.30 -12.33 4.12
C GLY A 403 -14.20 -12.58 3.09
N SER A 404 -13.00 -13.04 3.48
CA SER A 404 -11.94 -13.39 2.53
C SER A 404 -11.70 -14.90 2.47
N ALA A 405 -11.26 -15.41 1.32
CA ALA A 405 -10.87 -16.80 1.10
C ALA A 405 -9.61 -17.24 1.90
N ALA A 406 -9.10 -16.42 2.82
CA ALA A 406 -7.91 -16.71 3.61
C ALA A 406 -8.26 -17.47 4.90
N PRO A 407 -7.40 -18.42 5.35
CA PRO A 407 -7.66 -19.23 6.53
C PRO A 407 -7.73 -18.37 7.81
N GLY A 408 -8.77 -18.59 8.62
CA GLY A 408 -8.94 -17.91 9.91
C GLY A 408 -7.91 -18.33 10.98
N PRO A 409 -7.89 -17.65 12.15
CA PRO A 409 -6.88 -17.87 13.19
C PRO A 409 -6.75 -19.33 13.64
N ALA A 410 -7.86 -20.06 13.77
CA ALA A 410 -7.84 -21.46 14.17
C ALA A 410 -7.12 -22.37 13.15
N ALA A 411 -7.31 -22.11 11.85
CA ALA A 411 -6.63 -22.84 10.79
C ALA A 411 -5.13 -22.53 10.78
N ILE A 412 -4.75 -21.26 10.96
CA ILE A 412 -3.33 -20.86 11.03
C ILE A 412 -2.65 -21.46 12.25
N ILE A 413 -3.30 -21.48 13.41
CA ILE A 413 -2.79 -22.14 14.63
C ILE A 413 -2.56 -23.63 14.36
N ARG A 414 -3.51 -24.29 13.69
CA ARG A 414 -3.39 -25.71 13.32
C ARG A 414 -2.19 -25.95 12.41
N THR A 415 -2.08 -25.19 11.33
CA THR A 415 -0.95 -25.28 10.38
C THR A 415 0.39 -25.03 11.06
N LEU A 416 0.49 -24.02 11.92
CA LEU A 416 1.74 -23.75 12.66
C LEU A 416 2.12 -24.91 13.59
N ARG A 417 1.15 -25.56 14.24
CA ARG A 417 1.40 -26.73 15.09
C ARG A 417 1.78 -27.98 14.29
N GLU A 418 1.14 -28.21 13.15
CA GLU A 418 1.47 -29.31 12.24
C GLU A 418 2.90 -29.19 11.71
N ILE A 419 3.29 -27.99 11.24
CA ILE A 419 4.65 -27.70 10.78
C ILE A 419 5.66 -27.88 11.91
N ASN A 420 5.37 -27.38 13.11
CA ASN A 420 6.26 -27.49 14.26
C ASN A 420 6.40 -28.95 14.75
N GLY A 421 5.33 -29.76 14.68
CA GLY A 421 5.36 -31.19 15.01
C GLY A 421 6.18 -32.02 14.03
N ALA A 422 6.17 -31.65 12.74
CA ALA A 422 6.98 -32.28 11.70
C ALA A 422 8.49 -31.94 11.75
N HIS A 423 8.88 -30.94 12.55
CA HIS A 423 10.26 -30.44 12.66
C HIS A 423 10.91 -30.70 14.04
N ALA A 424 10.35 -31.62 14.83
CA ALA A 424 10.73 -31.93 16.22
C ALA A 424 12.09 -32.66 16.40
N GLY A 425 13.14 -32.26 15.67
CA GLY A 425 14.51 -32.80 15.76
C GLY A 425 15.62 -31.77 16.02
N GLY A 426 15.28 -30.49 16.26
CA GLY A 426 16.24 -29.41 16.46
C GLY A 426 16.72 -29.22 17.91
N SER A 427 17.95 -28.72 18.09
CA SER A 427 18.56 -28.46 19.41
C SER A 427 17.75 -27.42 20.23
N PRO A 428 17.51 -27.63 21.54
CA PRO A 428 16.72 -26.72 22.39
C PRO A 428 17.31 -25.31 22.56
N ALA A 429 18.61 -25.14 22.28
CA ALA A 429 19.32 -23.87 22.39
C ALA A 429 19.50 -23.22 21.01
N GLY A 430 18.52 -22.42 20.57
CA GLY A 430 18.57 -21.74 19.27
C GLY A 430 17.31 -20.93 18.94
N ASP A 431 17.30 -20.24 17.79
CA ASP A 431 16.10 -19.54 17.28
C ASP A 431 14.94 -20.50 17.03
N ASP A 432 15.23 -21.76 16.65
CA ASP A 432 14.24 -22.80 16.41
C ASP A 432 13.56 -23.29 17.71
N GLY A 433 14.31 -23.40 18.82
CA GLY A 433 13.75 -23.72 20.13
C GLY A 433 12.85 -22.60 20.68
N ARG A 434 13.21 -21.33 20.43
CA ARG A 434 12.38 -20.16 20.77
C ARG A 434 11.10 -20.11 19.95
N GLU A 435 11.20 -20.40 18.65
CA GLU A 435 10.06 -20.51 17.74
C GLU A 435 9.08 -21.59 18.20
N ALA A 436 9.57 -22.81 18.44
CA ALA A 436 8.75 -23.92 18.93
C ALA A 436 8.05 -23.60 20.26
N GLY A 437 8.74 -22.91 21.18
CA GLY A 437 8.16 -22.47 22.45
C GLY A 437 7.06 -21.42 22.32
N ILE A 438 7.13 -20.53 21.31
CA ILE A 438 6.05 -19.57 21.03
C ILE A 438 4.85 -20.28 20.39
N ILE A 439 5.09 -21.17 19.42
CA ILE A 439 4.03 -21.95 18.75
C ILE A 439 3.31 -22.88 19.73
N ALA A 440 4.03 -23.52 20.67
CA ALA A 440 3.44 -24.40 21.67
C ALA A 440 2.46 -23.66 22.61
N ARG A 441 2.74 -22.39 22.93
CA ARG A 441 1.88 -21.54 23.79
C ARG A 441 0.79 -20.80 23.03
N LEU A 442 0.79 -20.85 21.70
CA LEU A 442 -0.15 -20.13 20.83
C LEU A 442 -1.57 -20.67 21.01
N ASN A 443 -2.51 -19.78 21.31
CA ASN A 443 -3.94 -20.04 21.40
C ASN A 443 -4.75 -18.81 20.95
N SER A 444 -6.07 -18.93 20.85
CA SER A 444 -6.94 -17.84 20.38
C SER A 444 -6.88 -16.57 21.26
N GLY A 445 -6.64 -16.72 22.57
CA GLY A 445 -6.58 -15.59 23.51
C GLY A 445 -5.27 -14.79 23.46
N ASN A 446 -4.16 -15.40 23.03
CA ASN A 446 -2.85 -14.74 22.89
C ASN A 446 -2.35 -14.65 21.44
N TYR A 447 -3.24 -14.88 20.46
CA TYR A 447 -2.91 -15.00 19.04
C TYR A 447 -2.13 -13.78 18.51
N ALA A 448 -2.66 -12.57 18.72
CA ALA A 448 -2.06 -11.33 18.23
C ALA A 448 -0.63 -11.10 18.76
N GLU A 449 -0.42 -11.36 20.07
CA GLU A 449 0.88 -11.16 20.72
C GLU A 449 1.86 -12.25 20.31
N SER A 450 1.42 -13.49 20.16
CA SER A 450 2.27 -14.59 19.71
C SER A 450 2.71 -14.42 18.25
N VAL A 451 1.80 -13.98 17.35
CA VAL A 451 2.15 -13.60 15.97
C VAL A 451 3.18 -12.46 15.99
N ARG A 452 2.99 -11.44 16.83
CA ARG A 452 3.94 -10.34 16.99
C ARG A 452 5.33 -10.82 17.45
N GLN A 453 5.38 -11.78 18.37
CA GLN A 453 6.64 -12.38 18.86
C GLN A 453 7.33 -13.20 17.77
N LEU A 454 6.58 -14.02 17.02
CA LEU A 454 7.09 -14.77 15.86
C LEU A 454 7.63 -13.82 14.78
N SER A 455 6.87 -12.80 14.38
CA SER A 455 7.32 -11.79 13.43
C SER A 455 8.60 -11.08 13.89
N ARG A 456 8.73 -10.78 15.19
CA ARG A 456 9.96 -10.20 15.78
C ARG A 456 11.17 -11.12 15.67
N LEU A 457 10.98 -12.43 15.80
CA LEU A 457 12.02 -13.43 15.65
C LEU A 457 12.44 -13.52 14.17
N TYR A 458 11.48 -13.72 13.26
CA TYR A 458 11.75 -13.89 11.83
C TYR A 458 12.39 -12.66 11.19
N ILE A 459 11.91 -11.47 11.50
CA ILE A 459 12.43 -10.24 10.89
C ILE A 459 13.92 -9.99 11.22
N ASN A 460 14.40 -10.48 12.38
CA ASN A 460 15.83 -10.40 12.73
C ASN A 460 16.69 -11.31 11.85
N GLY A 461 16.16 -12.49 11.53
CA GLY A 461 16.77 -13.42 10.58
C GLY A 461 16.79 -12.81 9.19
N ILE A 462 15.66 -12.28 8.73
CA ILE A 462 15.47 -11.82 7.34
C ILE A 462 16.26 -10.55 7.01
N THR A 463 16.15 -9.51 7.84
CA THR A 463 16.60 -8.15 7.49
C THR A 463 18.08 -8.01 7.15
N ASP A 464 18.40 -7.19 6.14
CA ASP A 464 19.76 -6.79 5.81
C ASP A 464 20.36 -5.83 6.87
N ASN A 465 21.70 -5.66 6.84
CA ASN A 465 22.40 -4.65 7.62
C ASN A 465 23.27 -3.76 6.71
N PHE A 466 22.67 -3.24 5.64
CA PHE A 466 23.36 -2.54 4.57
C PHE A 466 24.24 -1.39 5.05
N HIS A 467 25.48 -1.35 4.58
CA HIS A 467 26.41 -0.27 4.86
C HIS A 467 27.15 0.15 3.59
N SER A 468 26.86 1.36 3.11
CA SER A 468 27.35 1.85 1.81
C SER A 468 28.88 1.87 1.70
N ALA A 469 29.60 2.28 2.76
CA ALA A 469 31.07 2.27 2.75
C ALA A 469 31.66 0.85 2.73
N PHE A 470 31.15 -0.05 3.59
CA PHE A 470 31.56 -1.44 3.62
C PHE A 470 31.38 -2.14 2.27
N LYS A 471 30.25 -1.89 1.60
CA LYS A 471 29.98 -2.38 0.25
C LYS A 471 31.11 -2.01 -0.72
N TRP A 472 31.56 -0.75 -0.71
CA TRP A 472 32.67 -0.31 -1.58
C TRP A 472 33.99 -1.01 -1.26
N ILE A 473 34.36 -1.07 0.01
CA ILE A 473 35.57 -1.75 0.48
C ILE A 473 35.55 -3.22 0.05
N PHE A 474 34.43 -3.90 0.25
CA PHE A 474 34.23 -5.29 -0.12
C PHE A 474 34.41 -5.53 -1.62
N PHE A 475 33.81 -4.69 -2.48
CA PHE A 475 33.96 -4.84 -3.93
C PHE A 475 35.35 -4.46 -4.46
N ILE A 476 36.06 -3.53 -3.81
CA ILE A 476 37.47 -3.25 -4.12
C ILE A 476 38.33 -4.48 -3.78
N PHE A 477 38.11 -5.08 -2.62
CA PHE A 477 38.81 -6.30 -2.20
C PHE A 477 38.56 -7.48 -3.15
N ILE A 478 37.31 -7.66 -3.60
CA ILE A 478 36.94 -8.65 -4.63
C ILE A 478 37.66 -8.38 -5.95
N ALA A 479 37.72 -7.13 -6.38
CA ALA A 479 38.41 -6.76 -7.62
C ALA A 479 39.91 -7.06 -7.51
N PHE A 480 40.55 -6.78 -6.36
CA PHE A 480 41.94 -7.08 -6.10
C PHE A 480 42.25 -8.59 -6.15
N ILE A 481 41.46 -9.41 -5.44
CA ILE A 481 41.62 -10.88 -5.47
C ILE A 481 41.49 -11.40 -6.91
N ARG A 482 40.60 -10.82 -7.71
CA ARG A 482 40.41 -11.23 -9.10
C ARG A 482 41.56 -10.85 -10.00
N ILE A 483 42.15 -9.66 -9.84
CA ILE A 483 43.36 -9.27 -10.57
C ILE A 483 44.49 -10.26 -10.26
N ALA A 484 44.65 -10.64 -8.98
CA ALA A 484 45.61 -11.64 -8.56
C ALA A 484 45.33 -13.03 -9.16
N ALA A 485 44.06 -13.43 -9.30
CA ALA A 485 43.68 -14.70 -9.94
C ALA A 485 43.95 -14.71 -11.46
N ILE A 486 43.73 -13.58 -12.15
CA ILE A 486 44.03 -13.40 -13.58
C ILE A 486 45.54 -13.52 -13.83
N LEU A 487 46.37 -12.92 -12.97
CA LEU A 487 47.84 -13.03 -13.02
C LEU A 487 48.32 -14.48 -12.85
N LYS A 488 47.60 -15.30 -12.08
CA LYS A 488 47.84 -16.74 -11.92
C LYS A 488 47.29 -17.61 -13.07
N ARG A 489 47.03 -17.03 -14.26
CA ARG A 489 46.48 -17.69 -15.46
C ARG A 489 45.11 -18.37 -15.28
N LYS A 490 44.38 -18.12 -14.19
CA LYS A 490 42.97 -18.56 -14.06
C LYS A 490 42.08 -17.61 -14.89
N LYS A 491 41.79 -17.99 -16.14
CA LYS A 491 40.95 -17.24 -17.07
C LYS A 491 39.47 -17.31 -16.67
N GLY A 492 38.98 -16.34 -15.91
CA GLY A 492 37.56 -16.27 -15.53
C GLY A 492 37.10 -14.86 -15.14
N GLY A 493 36.75 -14.03 -16.12
CA GLY A 493 36.15 -12.70 -15.89
C GLY A 493 34.61 -12.74 -15.86
N VAL A 494 34.00 -11.70 -15.28
CA VAL A 494 32.55 -11.46 -15.44
C VAL A 494 32.33 -10.56 -16.65
N THR A 495 31.71 -11.12 -17.67
CA THR A 495 31.29 -10.39 -18.88
C THR A 495 29.82 -9.98 -18.74
N ILE A 496 29.46 -8.82 -19.29
CA ILE A 496 28.15 -8.21 -19.05
C ILE A 496 27.57 -7.76 -20.39
N SER A 497 26.31 -8.12 -20.67
CA SER A 497 25.59 -7.72 -21.88
C SER A 497 24.12 -7.39 -21.59
N GLY A 498 23.33 -7.10 -22.64
CA GLY A 498 21.91 -6.80 -22.54
C GLY A 498 21.55 -5.32 -22.64
N ARG A 499 20.31 -4.98 -22.24
CA ARG A 499 19.67 -3.67 -22.36
C ARG A 499 20.07 -2.70 -21.25
N LEU A 500 21.38 -2.48 -21.06
CA LEU A 500 21.92 -1.75 -19.89
C LEU A 500 21.42 -0.31 -19.77
N ASP A 501 21.26 0.41 -20.88
CA ASP A 501 20.79 1.81 -20.87
C ASP A 501 19.31 1.92 -20.52
N ASP A 502 18.49 0.94 -20.93
CA ASP A 502 17.08 0.88 -20.55
C ASP A 502 16.97 0.72 -19.03
N VAL A 503 17.74 -0.19 -18.44
CA VAL A 503 17.81 -0.41 -16.99
C VAL A 503 18.27 0.84 -16.24
N ARG A 504 19.20 1.64 -16.80
CA ARG A 504 19.64 2.90 -16.18
C ARG A 504 18.57 3.98 -16.24
N ARG A 505 17.85 4.09 -17.35
CA ARG A 505 16.81 5.12 -17.57
C ARG A 505 15.62 4.92 -16.63
N ILE A 506 15.16 3.68 -16.45
CA ILE A 506 13.98 3.39 -15.63
C ILE A 506 14.21 3.57 -14.11
N LYS A 507 15.48 3.71 -13.68
CA LYS A 507 15.88 3.92 -12.27
C LYS A 507 15.15 5.06 -11.57
N GLN A 508 14.78 6.10 -12.33
CA GLN A 508 14.19 7.33 -11.82
C GLN A 508 12.65 7.30 -11.83
N SER A 509 12.04 6.41 -12.62
CA SER A 509 10.60 6.42 -12.88
C SER A 509 9.84 5.22 -12.29
N VAL A 510 10.51 4.08 -12.05
CA VAL A 510 9.83 2.82 -11.70
C VAL A 510 10.60 2.04 -10.62
N ASN A 511 9.89 1.28 -9.77
CA ASN A 511 10.50 0.34 -8.83
C ASN A 511 11.04 -0.87 -9.58
N ILE A 512 12.24 -1.34 -9.24
CA ILE A 512 12.93 -2.37 -10.01
C ILE A 512 13.01 -3.67 -9.20
N LEU A 513 12.50 -4.75 -9.81
CA LEU A 513 12.69 -6.11 -9.34
C LEU A 513 13.50 -6.88 -10.40
N TYR A 514 14.76 -7.15 -10.08
CA TYR A 514 15.59 -8.07 -10.86
C TYR A 514 15.20 -9.50 -10.50
N VAL A 515 14.93 -10.31 -11.50
CA VAL A 515 14.62 -11.73 -11.34
C VAL A 515 15.70 -12.53 -12.04
N ALA A 516 16.43 -13.34 -11.29
CA ALA A 516 17.49 -14.19 -11.81
C ALA A 516 17.15 -15.67 -11.66
N ASP A 517 17.59 -16.48 -12.62
CA ASP A 517 17.48 -17.94 -12.54
C ASP A 517 18.44 -18.46 -11.46
N ASN A 518 17.93 -19.17 -10.45
CA ASN A 518 18.76 -19.72 -9.38
C ASN A 518 19.25 -21.10 -9.78
N THR A 519 20.56 -21.31 -9.66
CA THR A 519 21.13 -22.66 -9.80
C THR A 519 21.92 -23.11 -8.57
N GLU A 520 22.48 -22.20 -7.73
CA GLU A 520 23.33 -22.50 -6.56
C GLU A 520 23.52 -21.30 -5.58
N ALA A 521 23.99 -21.60 -4.37
CA ALA A 521 24.06 -20.75 -3.16
C ALA A 521 24.69 -19.34 -3.27
N TYR A 522 25.69 -19.14 -4.13
CA TYR A 522 26.54 -17.94 -4.11
C TYR A 522 26.37 -17.04 -5.35
N HIS A 523 25.33 -17.27 -6.15
CA HIS A 523 25.10 -16.52 -7.39
C HIS A 523 24.69 -15.04 -7.28
N PRO A 524 24.14 -14.50 -6.16
CA PRO A 524 23.84 -13.08 -6.04
C PRO A 524 25.03 -12.16 -6.35
N ILE A 525 26.25 -12.63 -6.11
CA ILE A 525 27.46 -11.83 -6.29
C ILE A 525 27.71 -11.49 -7.77
N PHE A 526 27.43 -12.40 -8.71
CA PHE A 526 27.72 -12.14 -10.13
C PHE A 526 26.86 -11.00 -10.70
N PRO A 527 25.51 -11.01 -10.57
CA PRO A 527 24.67 -9.90 -10.97
C PRO A 527 24.97 -8.63 -10.18
N VAL A 528 25.16 -8.71 -8.86
CA VAL A 528 25.45 -7.52 -8.04
C VAL A 528 26.78 -6.87 -8.45
N LEU A 529 27.83 -7.67 -8.69
CA LEU A 529 29.10 -7.16 -9.20
C LEU A 529 28.95 -6.55 -10.59
N ALA A 530 28.17 -7.18 -11.47
CA ALA A 530 27.87 -6.66 -12.79
C ALA A 530 27.16 -5.29 -12.70
N MET A 531 26.19 -5.15 -11.79
CA MET A 531 25.48 -3.91 -11.52
C MET A 531 26.42 -2.82 -11.00
N VAL A 532 27.31 -3.14 -10.05
CA VAL A 532 28.32 -2.19 -9.54
C VAL A 532 29.24 -1.72 -10.67
N ARG A 533 29.77 -2.64 -11.48
CA ARG A 533 30.70 -2.33 -12.58
C ARG A 533 30.04 -1.50 -13.68
N LYS A 534 28.74 -1.72 -13.96
CA LYS A 534 27.98 -1.00 -15.00
C LYS A 534 27.15 0.16 -14.47
N ARG A 535 27.30 0.53 -13.18
CA ARG A 535 26.57 1.61 -12.50
C ARG A 535 25.04 1.47 -12.60
N LEU A 536 24.55 0.22 -12.59
CA LEU A 536 23.11 -0.07 -12.55
C LEU A 536 22.54 0.19 -11.15
N PRO A 537 21.20 0.32 -11.01
CA PRO A 537 20.53 0.36 -9.71
C PRO A 537 20.97 -0.79 -8.80
N TYR A 538 21.52 -0.46 -7.62
CA TYR A 538 22.03 -1.46 -6.70
C TYR A 538 20.89 -2.08 -5.87
N PRO A 539 20.74 -3.42 -5.85
CA PRO A 539 19.63 -4.06 -5.19
C PRO A 539 19.91 -4.48 -3.75
N ARG A 540 18.86 -4.74 -2.98
CA ARG A 540 18.88 -5.72 -1.89
C ARG A 540 18.69 -7.10 -2.48
N PHE A 541 19.51 -8.06 -2.10
CA PHE A 541 19.56 -9.35 -2.79
C PHE A 541 19.28 -10.53 -1.85
N PHE A 542 18.64 -11.55 -2.39
CA PHE A 542 18.33 -12.77 -1.67
C PHE A 542 19.60 -13.55 -1.31
N ILE A 543 19.65 -14.10 -0.09
CA ILE A 543 20.65 -15.07 0.39
C ILE A 543 19.90 -16.29 0.91
N ASP A 544 20.22 -17.46 0.40
CA ASP A 544 19.75 -18.73 0.94
C ASP A 544 20.49 -19.05 2.25
N ALA A 545 19.74 -19.21 3.34
CA ALA A 545 20.29 -19.50 4.67
C ALA A 545 20.98 -20.88 4.75
N ASP A 546 20.44 -21.88 4.05
CA ASP A 546 20.92 -23.27 4.11
C ASP A 546 22.14 -23.47 3.22
N ALA A 547 22.17 -22.75 2.10
CA ALA A 547 23.19 -22.95 1.07
C ALA A 547 24.45 -22.10 1.32
N THR A 548 24.37 -21.08 2.19
CA THR A 548 25.45 -20.10 2.45
C THR A 548 26.11 -20.32 3.80
N HIS A 549 27.45 -20.33 3.83
CA HIS A 549 28.19 -20.49 5.10
C HIS A 549 27.92 -19.30 6.07
N PRO A 550 27.71 -19.54 7.39
CA PRO A 550 27.32 -18.49 8.35
C PRO A 550 28.23 -17.26 8.41
N ARG A 551 29.55 -17.45 8.24
CA ARG A 551 30.53 -16.34 8.18
C ARG A 551 30.30 -15.43 6.96
N ASP A 552 29.89 -16.01 5.83
CA ASP A 552 29.67 -15.27 4.59
C ASP A 552 28.34 -14.51 4.65
N ILE A 553 27.32 -15.09 5.29
CA ILE A 553 26.05 -14.41 5.58
C ILE A 553 26.28 -13.07 6.28
N PHE A 554 27.16 -13.03 7.28
CA PHE A 554 27.48 -11.79 8.01
C PHE A 554 28.02 -10.69 7.11
N VAL A 555 28.90 -11.05 6.16
CA VAL A 555 29.50 -10.11 5.20
C VAL A 555 28.46 -9.67 4.17
N LEU A 556 27.73 -10.62 3.58
CA LEU A 556 26.73 -10.37 2.55
C LEU A 556 25.55 -9.52 3.09
N LYS A 557 25.14 -9.72 4.34
CA LYS A 557 24.14 -8.86 5.01
C LYS A 557 24.57 -7.39 5.07
N ARG A 558 25.87 -7.11 5.25
CA ARG A 558 26.40 -5.73 5.18
C ARG A 558 26.44 -5.16 3.77
N CYS A 559 26.51 -6.02 2.76
CA CYS A 559 26.41 -5.64 1.36
C CYS A 559 24.97 -5.50 0.88
N GLY A 560 23.96 -5.75 1.74
CA GLY A 560 22.54 -5.58 1.42
C GLY A 560 21.83 -6.89 1.07
N GLY A 561 22.42 -8.03 1.43
CA GLY A 561 21.74 -9.30 1.32
C GLY A 561 20.74 -9.50 2.47
N PHE A 562 19.53 -9.93 2.13
CA PHE A 562 18.52 -10.37 3.10
C PHE A 562 18.47 -11.89 3.08
N VAL A 563 18.29 -12.50 4.24
CA VAL A 563 18.41 -13.95 4.40
C VAL A 563 17.02 -14.56 4.31
N VAL A 564 16.89 -15.62 3.52
CA VAL A 564 15.67 -16.42 3.45
C VAL A 564 16.03 -17.84 3.82
N ASP A 565 15.45 -18.28 4.94
CA ASP A 565 15.33 -19.68 5.29
C ASP A 565 14.23 -20.32 4.43
N THR A 566 14.64 -21.24 3.55
CA THR A 566 13.74 -21.86 2.56
C THR A 566 12.85 -22.92 3.22
N LYS A 567 13.33 -23.57 4.28
CA LYS A 567 12.56 -24.56 5.05
C LYS A 567 11.38 -23.93 5.80
N LYS A 568 11.51 -22.65 6.16
CA LYS A 568 10.46 -21.88 6.85
C LYS A 568 9.43 -21.24 5.91
N LEU A 569 9.53 -21.40 4.59
CA LEU A 569 8.56 -20.80 3.65
C LEU A 569 7.15 -21.36 3.78
N SER A 570 7.01 -22.61 4.25
CA SER A 570 5.72 -23.22 4.59
C SER A 570 5.06 -22.57 5.81
N ASN A 571 5.82 -21.89 6.67
CA ASN A 571 5.29 -21.19 7.82
C ASN A 571 4.60 -19.87 7.38
N PRO A 572 3.27 -19.73 7.59
CA PRO A 572 2.52 -18.59 7.08
C PRO A 572 2.97 -17.26 7.69
N VAL A 573 3.38 -17.24 8.96
CA VAL A 573 3.84 -16.02 9.65
C VAL A 573 5.22 -15.59 9.14
N TYR A 574 6.11 -16.56 8.89
CA TYR A 574 7.41 -16.31 8.28
C TYR A 574 7.26 -15.76 6.87
N ARG A 575 6.46 -16.44 6.02
CA ARG A 575 6.16 -16.04 4.65
C ARG A 575 5.62 -14.62 4.59
N GLU A 576 4.67 -14.28 5.45
CA GLU A 576 4.10 -12.93 5.50
C GLU A 576 5.10 -11.87 5.98
N THR A 577 5.93 -12.20 6.98
CA THR A 577 6.98 -11.30 7.46
C THR A 577 7.98 -10.98 6.34
N LEU A 578 8.34 -11.98 5.54
CA LEU A 578 9.21 -11.83 4.37
C LEU A 578 8.54 -10.98 3.28
N CYS A 579 7.29 -11.26 2.91
CA CYS A 579 6.53 -10.45 1.95
C CYS A 579 6.41 -8.98 2.41
N SER A 580 6.07 -8.76 3.68
CA SER A 580 5.98 -7.42 4.28
C SER A 580 7.30 -6.65 4.23
N TYR A 581 8.42 -7.34 4.45
CA TYR A 581 9.76 -6.76 4.30
C TYR A 581 10.07 -6.37 2.85
N LEU A 582 9.82 -7.25 1.89
CA LEU A 582 10.06 -6.97 0.46
C LEU A 582 9.18 -5.82 -0.04
N SER A 583 7.91 -5.80 0.32
CA SER A 583 6.96 -4.72 0.00
C SER A 583 7.36 -3.40 0.60
N THR A 584 7.89 -3.42 1.83
CA THR A 584 8.46 -2.23 2.45
C THR A 584 9.63 -1.69 1.62
N LEU A 585 10.60 -2.54 1.27
CA LEU A 585 11.76 -2.13 0.49
C LEU A 585 11.37 -1.57 -0.87
N ALA A 586 10.50 -2.27 -1.59
CA ALA A 586 10.00 -1.83 -2.89
C ALA A 586 9.19 -0.53 -2.80
N GLY A 587 8.32 -0.37 -1.80
CA GLY A 587 7.57 0.85 -1.54
C GLY A 587 8.44 2.07 -1.25
N HIS A 588 9.66 1.84 -0.74
CA HIS A 588 10.70 2.86 -0.59
C HIS A 588 11.62 3.02 -1.82
N GLY A 589 11.30 2.33 -2.91
CA GLY A 589 12.06 2.34 -4.15
C GLY A 589 13.43 1.72 -4.01
N VAL A 590 13.64 0.79 -3.08
CA VAL A 590 14.88 0.01 -3.02
C VAL A 590 14.78 -1.11 -4.06
N PRO A 591 15.70 -1.21 -5.04
CA PRO A 591 15.67 -2.29 -6.02
C PRO A 591 15.87 -3.62 -5.32
N ILE A 592 15.23 -4.67 -5.80
CA ILE A 592 15.32 -6.00 -5.22
C ILE A 592 15.90 -6.94 -6.28
N LEU A 593 16.81 -7.83 -5.88
CA LEU A 593 17.31 -8.93 -6.69
C LEU A 593 16.86 -10.23 -6.05
N TYR A 594 16.04 -10.94 -6.80
CA TYR A 594 15.42 -12.18 -6.38
C TYR A 594 15.87 -13.34 -7.28
N PHE A 595 15.92 -14.55 -6.71
CA PHE A 595 16.40 -15.76 -7.35
C PHE A 595 15.31 -16.84 -7.34
N THR A 596 15.04 -17.47 -8.49
CA THR A 596 14.02 -18.52 -8.61
C THR A 596 14.65 -19.90 -8.47
N SER A 597 14.37 -20.64 -7.39
CA SER A 597 14.94 -21.98 -7.18
C SER A 597 14.36 -23.01 -8.15
N ARG A 598 15.14 -23.47 -9.15
CA ARG A 598 14.85 -24.74 -9.82
C ARG A 598 15.24 -25.87 -8.88
N GLY A 599 14.28 -26.71 -8.50
CA GLY A 599 14.57 -27.94 -7.77
C GLY A 599 15.65 -28.75 -8.51
N ARG A 600 16.55 -29.41 -7.78
CA ARG A 600 17.44 -30.41 -8.36
C ARG A 600 16.56 -31.55 -8.93
N GLY A 601 16.27 -31.46 -10.22
CA GLY A 601 15.40 -32.40 -10.93
C GLY A 601 14.10 -31.78 -11.42
N GLY A 602 14.16 -30.92 -12.43
CA GLY A 602 13.11 -30.70 -13.45
C GLY A 602 11.70 -30.25 -13.05
N SER A 603 11.27 -30.34 -11.79
CA SER A 603 9.94 -29.94 -11.36
C SER A 603 9.98 -28.52 -10.79
N ASP A 604 9.10 -27.67 -11.34
CA ASP A 604 8.74 -26.39 -10.75
C ASP A 604 8.19 -26.66 -9.35
N ALA A 605 8.96 -26.33 -8.30
CA ALA A 605 8.48 -26.46 -6.94
C ALA A 605 7.27 -25.51 -6.75
N PRO A 606 6.04 -26.04 -6.53
CA PRO A 606 4.81 -25.23 -6.54
C PRO A 606 4.84 -24.09 -5.52
N GLU A 607 5.47 -24.34 -4.37
CA GLU A 607 5.63 -23.39 -3.26
C GLU A 607 6.39 -22.11 -3.65
N TRP A 608 7.37 -22.22 -4.56
CA TRP A 608 8.16 -21.06 -5.01
C TRP A 608 7.43 -20.20 -6.03
N ASN A 609 6.63 -20.82 -6.90
CA ASN A 609 5.77 -20.09 -7.83
C ASN A 609 4.64 -19.38 -7.09
N GLU A 610 4.07 -20.02 -6.07
CA GLU A 610 3.09 -19.40 -5.17
C GLU A 610 3.70 -18.23 -4.40
N PHE A 611 4.92 -18.38 -3.89
CA PHE A 611 5.63 -17.30 -3.20
C PHE A 611 5.96 -16.12 -4.12
N LEU A 612 6.46 -16.37 -5.34
CA LEU A 612 6.72 -15.34 -6.34
C LEU A 612 5.44 -14.60 -6.74
N SER A 613 4.35 -15.33 -6.93
CA SER A 613 3.04 -14.75 -7.20
C SER A 613 2.60 -13.86 -6.04
N ALA A 614 2.67 -14.37 -4.81
CA ALA A 614 2.31 -13.62 -3.60
C ALA A 614 3.18 -12.37 -3.41
N VAL A 615 4.49 -12.46 -3.63
CA VAL A 615 5.41 -11.31 -3.59
C VAL A 615 5.03 -10.33 -4.69
N THR A 616 4.87 -10.76 -5.93
CA THR A 616 4.56 -9.86 -7.07
C THR A 616 3.21 -9.18 -6.88
N GLU A 617 2.20 -9.91 -6.42
CA GLU A 617 0.88 -9.37 -6.08
C GLU A 617 0.95 -8.36 -4.93
N THR A 618 1.64 -8.71 -3.85
CA THR A 618 1.80 -7.81 -2.69
C THR A 618 2.60 -6.56 -3.09
N LEU A 619 3.66 -6.72 -3.89
CA LEU A 619 4.43 -5.60 -4.45
C LEU A 619 3.56 -4.73 -5.35
N TYR A 620 2.75 -5.32 -6.22
CA TYR A 620 1.84 -4.61 -7.11
C TYR A 620 0.79 -3.81 -6.34
N ARG A 621 0.16 -4.41 -5.31
CA ARG A 621 -0.82 -3.72 -4.44
C ARG A 621 -0.24 -2.50 -3.72
N HIS A 622 1.08 -2.46 -3.49
CA HIS A 622 1.73 -1.41 -2.70
C HIS A 622 2.70 -0.51 -3.48
N ALA A 623 2.99 -0.79 -4.76
CA ALA A 623 3.94 -0.04 -5.58
C ALA A 623 3.26 0.80 -6.69
N VAL A 624 3.89 1.93 -7.00
CA VAL A 624 3.48 2.94 -8.01
C VAL A 624 3.52 2.39 -9.45
N GLU A 625 4.51 1.56 -9.75
CA GLU A 625 4.71 0.80 -10.98
C GLU A 625 5.92 -0.12 -10.71
N LEU A 626 5.90 -1.37 -11.19
CA LEU A 626 7.00 -2.32 -10.99
C LEU A 626 7.55 -2.76 -12.36
N ALA A 627 8.86 -2.62 -12.54
CA ALA A 627 9.59 -3.15 -13.69
C ALA A 627 10.33 -4.43 -13.28
N LEU A 628 9.93 -5.54 -13.90
CA LEU A 628 10.62 -6.82 -13.82
C LEU A 628 11.77 -6.83 -14.83
N ILE A 629 12.98 -7.11 -14.35
CA ILE A 629 14.16 -7.24 -15.21
C ILE A 629 14.67 -8.67 -15.10
N PRO A 630 14.41 -9.53 -16.10
CA PRO A 630 15.05 -10.82 -16.17
C PRO A 630 16.57 -10.66 -16.26
N VAL A 631 17.28 -11.42 -15.43
CA VAL A 631 18.74 -11.47 -15.39
C VAL A 631 19.18 -12.90 -15.63
N GLU A 632 19.80 -13.15 -16.77
CA GLU A 632 20.34 -14.46 -17.11
C GLU A 632 21.82 -14.54 -16.69
N ILE A 633 22.23 -15.70 -16.17
CA ILE A 633 23.61 -15.97 -15.76
C ILE A 633 24.10 -17.25 -16.43
N SER A 634 25.03 -17.12 -17.37
CA SER A 634 25.69 -18.25 -18.02
C SER A 634 27.12 -18.44 -17.50
N TYR A 635 27.44 -19.64 -17.01
CA TYR A 635 28.78 -19.93 -16.49
C TYR A 635 29.73 -20.38 -17.58
N LEU A 636 30.96 -19.84 -17.58
CA LEU A 636 32.05 -20.35 -18.41
C LEU A 636 32.53 -21.71 -17.87
N ARG A 637 32.56 -21.83 -16.54
CA ARG A 637 32.74 -23.06 -15.78
C ARG A 637 31.78 -22.99 -14.60
N ARG A 638 30.91 -23.98 -14.45
CA ARG A 638 30.03 -24.01 -13.28
C ARG A 638 30.88 -24.38 -12.04
N PRO A 639 30.72 -23.67 -10.91
CA PRO A 639 31.51 -23.93 -9.70
C PRO A 639 31.27 -25.36 -9.21
N ALA A 640 32.31 -26.09 -8.84
CA ALA A 640 32.14 -27.46 -8.34
C ALA A 640 31.51 -27.44 -6.93
N VAL A 641 30.33 -28.04 -6.78
CA VAL A 641 29.84 -28.47 -5.46
C VAL A 641 30.50 -29.82 -5.15
N VAL A 642 31.75 -29.80 -4.71
CA VAL A 642 32.44 -31.04 -4.34
C VAL A 642 31.91 -31.54 -2.99
N GLY A 643 31.24 -32.69 -3.00
CA GLY A 643 31.02 -33.52 -1.80
C GLY A 643 30.08 -32.97 -0.73
N GLY A 644 29.03 -32.22 -1.09
CA GLY A 644 28.03 -31.74 -0.12
C GLY A 644 28.51 -30.67 0.87
N ARG A 645 29.74 -30.15 0.71
CA ARG A 645 30.21 -28.96 1.43
C ARG A 645 29.79 -27.69 0.68
N ALA A 646 29.31 -26.69 1.43
CA ALA A 646 29.07 -25.36 0.89
C ALA A 646 30.36 -24.82 0.24
N ALA A 647 30.31 -24.45 -1.05
CA ALA A 647 31.43 -23.82 -1.75
C ALA A 647 31.89 -22.58 -0.97
N ARG A 648 33.20 -22.28 -0.90
CA ARG A 648 33.66 -21.08 -0.20
C ARG A 648 33.59 -19.88 -1.13
N TYR A 649 33.34 -18.69 -0.56
CA TYR A 649 33.38 -17.41 -1.27
C TYR A 649 34.63 -17.23 -2.16
N SER A 650 35.78 -17.75 -1.72
CA SER A 650 37.06 -17.71 -2.46
C SER A 650 37.04 -18.46 -3.79
N ASP A 651 36.24 -19.51 -3.91
CA ASP A 651 36.22 -20.40 -5.07
C ASP A 651 35.49 -19.73 -6.25
N LEU A 652 34.46 -18.93 -5.95
CA LEU A 652 33.68 -18.14 -6.92
C LEU A 652 34.46 -17.00 -7.57
N LEU A 653 35.44 -16.44 -6.89
CA LEU A 653 36.26 -15.35 -7.43
C LEU A 653 37.07 -15.81 -8.64
N SER A 654 37.33 -17.12 -8.76
CA SER A 654 38.07 -17.73 -9.86
C SER A 654 37.20 -18.21 -11.04
N ALA A 655 35.88 -18.27 -10.87
CA ALA A 655 34.95 -18.73 -11.90
C ALA A 655 34.55 -17.59 -12.86
N GLY A 656 34.62 -17.87 -14.17
CA GLY A 656 34.14 -16.96 -15.21
C GLY A 656 32.63 -17.10 -15.41
N ALA A 657 31.93 -15.97 -15.55
CA ALA A 657 30.49 -15.94 -15.79
C ALA A 657 30.11 -14.83 -16.78
N HIS A 658 28.99 -15.01 -17.46
CA HIS A 658 28.32 -13.99 -18.25
C HIS A 658 27.02 -13.61 -17.58
N VAL A 659 26.76 -12.32 -17.43
CA VAL A 659 25.50 -11.80 -16.89
C VAL A 659 24.81 -10.97 -17.96
N HIS A 660 23.59 -11.35 -18.32
CA HIS A 660 22.76 -10.65 -19.30
C HIS A 660 21.59 -9.96 -18.59
N PHE A 661 21.40 -8.66 -18.83
CA PHE A 661 20.22 -7.92 -18.36
C PHE A 661 19.23 -7.75 -19.49
N SER A 662 18.12 -8.49 -19.42
CA SER A 662 17.09 -8.50 -20.46
C SER A 662 16.30 -7.18 -20.51
N LYS A 663 15.42 -7.06 -21.51
CA LYS A 663 14.51 -5.92 -21.62
C LYS A 663 13.60 -5.84 -20.37
N PRO A 664 13.44 -4.66 -19.74
CA PRO A 664 12.48 -4.48 -18.66
C PRO A 664 11.05 -4.79 -19.12
N ILE A 665 10.30 -5.47 -18.26
CA ILE A 665 8.90 -5.84 -18.42
C ILE A 665 8.10 -5.02 -17.39
N TYR A 666 7.15 -4.21 -17.82
CA TYR A 666 6.34 -3.41 -16.92
C TYR A 666 5.13 -4.21 -16.48
N LEU A 667 4.90 -4.31 -15.17
CA LEU A 667 3.84 -5.17 -14.66
C LEU A 667 2.44 -4.68 -15.09
N SER A 668 2.25 -3.37 -15.27
CA SER A 668 1.00 -2.79 -15.82
C SER A 668 0.64 -3.29 -17.22
N GLU A 669 1.62 -3.74 -18.02
CA GLU A 669 1.37 -4.26 -19.38
C GLU A 669 0.73 -5.67 -19.35
N TYR A 670 0.79 -6.37 -18.21
CA TYR A 670 0.40 -7.79 -18.09
C TYR A 670 -0.77 -8.04 -17.13
N THR A 671 -1.27 -7.04 -16.40
CA THR A 671 -2.29 -7.21 -15.34
C THR A 671 -3.74 -7.10 -15.79
N LYS A 672 -4.05 -7.24 -17.08
CA LYS A 672 -5.44 -7.14 -17.56
C LYS A 672 -6.37 -8.25 -17.04
N GLN A 673 -5.85 -9.37 -16.53
CA GLN A 673 -6.64 -10.44 -15.88
C GLN A 673 -5.81 -11.23 -14.83
N PRO A 674 -6.36 -11.63 -13.66
CA PRO A 674 -5.63 -12.30 -12.57
C PRO A 674 -4.92 -13.62 -12.96
N HIS A 675 -5.42 -14.32 -13.97
CA HIS A 675 -4.85 -15.58 -14.47
C HIS A 675 -3.57 -15.40 -15.29
N MET A 676 -3.17 -14.17 -15.65
CA MET A 676 -1.90 -13.92 -16.35
C MET A 676 -0.67 -13.90 -15.43
N ILE A 677 -0.83 -13.80 -14.11
CA ILE A 677 0.30 -13.88 -13.16
C ILE A 677 0.96 -15.26 -13.19
N ILE A 678 0.19 -16.32 -13.44
CA ILE A 678 0.68 -17.69 -13.65
C ILE A 678 1.53 -17.78 -14.94
N GLY A 679 1.31 -16.90 -15.91
CA GLY A 679 2.08 -16.84 -17.16
C GLY A 679 3.40 -16.06 -17.08
N LEU A 680 3.58 -15.17 -16.09
CA LEU A 680 4.77 -14.33 -15.96
C LEU A 680 6.05 -15.13 -15.70
N SER A 681 5.99 -16.19 -14.88
CA SER A 681 7.11 -17.11 -14.67
C SER A 681 7.51 -17.82 -15.97
N GLY A 682 6.53 -18.28 -16.75
CA GLY A 682 6.75 -18.89 -18.07
C GLY A 682 7.36 -17.93 -19.10
N ILE A 683 6.92 -16.66 -19.11
CA ILE A 683 7.49 -15.61 -19.96
C ILE A 683 8.96 -15.36 -19.57
N ILE A 684 9.23 -15.17 -18.27
CA ILE A 684 10.59 -14.94 -17.77
C ILE A 684 11.50 -16.15 -18.09
N ALA A 685 11.01 -17.37 -17.90
CA ALA A 685 11.75 -18.59 -18.24
C ALA A 685 12.07 -18.68 -19.74
N THR A 686 11.13 -18.26 -20.60
CA THR A 686 11.34 -18.21 -22.06
C THR A 686 12.41 -17.16 -22.41
N ILE A 687 12.36 -15.98 -21.78
CA ILE A 687 13.36 -14.92 -21.97
C ILE A 687 14.75 -15.42 -21.55
N TRP A 688 14.89 -16.08 -20.39
CA TRP A 688 16.18 -16.64 -19.97
C TRP A 688 16.72 -17.67 -20.95
N LYS A 689 15.88 -18.56 -21.49
CA LYS A 689 16.31 -19.54 -22.51
C LYS A 689 16.85 -18.84 -23.77
N GLN A 690 16.19 -17.76 -24.21
CA GLN A 690 16.63 -16.97 -25.37
C GLN A 690 17.93 -16.21 -25.09
N ASP A 691 18.04 -15.58 -23.92
CA ASP A 691 19.17 -14.71 -23.56
C ASP A 691 20.40 -15.49 -23.06
N ARG A 692 20.25 -16.79 -22.73
CA ARG A 692 21.33 -17.66 -22.27
C ARG A 692 22.50 -17.66 -23.24
N LYS A 693 23.71 -17.35 -22.77
CA LYS A 693 24.92 -17.40 -23.59
C LYS A 693 25.44 -18.83 -23.73
N ILE A 694 25.46 -19.33 -24.97
CA ILE A 694 26.10 -20.60 -25.30
C ILE A 694 27.59 -20.36 -25.52
N PHE A 695 28.42 -20.94 -24.67
CA PHE A 695 29.86 -20.90 -24.86
C PHE A 695 30.33 -21.92 -25.91
N PRO A 696 31.40 -21.62 -26.66
CA PRO A 696 31.89 -22.50 -27.73
C PRO A 696 32.16 -23.95 -27.31
N HIS A 697 32.68 -24.16 -26.10
CA HIS A 697 32.98 -25.49 -25.57
C HIS A 697 31.74 -26.25 -25.12
N HIS A 698 30.63 -25.60 -24.74
CA HIS A 698 29.37 -26.29 -24.40
C HIS A 698 28.80 -26.99 -25.64
N LEU A 699 28.71 -26.25 -26.75
CA LEU A 699 28.24 -26.78 -28.03
C LEU A 699 29.17 -27.88 -28.55
N LEU A 700 30.48 -27.65 -28.53
CA LEU A 700 31.44 -28.65 -29.01
C LEU A 700 31.41 -29.92 -28.17
N CYS A 701 31.33 -29.82 -26.84
CA CYS A 701 31.21 -30.98 -25.96
C CYS A 701 29.94 -31.78 -26.23
N LYS A 702 28.79 -31.12 -26.49
CA LYS A 702 27.57 -31.84 -26.87
C LYS A 702 27.74 -32.61 -28.18
N ILE A 703 28.28 -31.95 -29.22
CA ILE A 703 28.57 -32.59 -30.50
C ILE A 703 29.51 -33.80 -30.33
N LEU A 704 30.56 -33.65 -29.52
CA LEU A 704 31.51 -34.74 -29.24
C LEU A 704 30.85 -35.86 -28.43
N ALA A 705 30.05 -35.55 -27.40
CA ALA A 705 29.36 -36.54 -26.58
C ALA A 705 28.37 -37.37 -27.39
N ASP A 706 27.60 -36.74 -28.28
CA ASP A 706 26.64 -37.41 -29.17
C ASP A 706 27.35 -38.26 -30.26
N ASN A 707 28.67 -38.15 -30.41
CA ASN A 707 29.47 -38.81 -31.44
C ASN A 707 30.73 -39.49 -30.89
N ASN A 708 30.59 -40.26 -29.80
CA ASN A 708 31.66 -41.11 -29.23
C ASN A 708 32.95 -40.38 -28.82
N PHE A 709 32.86 -39.09 -28.48
CA PHE A 709 33.94 -38.28 -27.89
C PHE A 709 35.19 -38.08 -28.76
N SER A 710 35.11 -38.38 -30.06
CA SER A 710 36.23 -38.22 -31.01
C SER A 710 35.70 -37.89 -32.40
N MET A 711 36.20 -36.82 -33.02
CA MET A 711 35.73 -36.41 -34.35
C MET A 711 36.73 -35.53 -35.12
N LYS A 712 36.71 -35.61 -36.46
CA LYS A 712 37.37 -34.64 -37.34
C LYS A 712 36.79 -33.23 -37.16
N SER A 713 37.65 -32.22 -37.11
CA SER A 713 37.26 -30.81 -36.91
C SER A 713 36.26 -30.32 -37.96
N ASP A 714 36.44 -30.70 -39.23
CA ASP A 714 35.54 -30.30 -40.32
C ASP A 714 34.13 -30.88 -40.16
N THR A 715 34.03 -32.13 -39.68
CA THR A 715 32.76 -32.77 -39.36
C THR A 715 32.08 -32.06 -38.18
N ALA A 716 32.85 -31.68 -37.16
CA ALA A 716 32.33 -30.90 -36.02
C ALA A 716 31.81 -29.52 -36.47
N VAL A 717 32.45 -28.88 -37.46
CA VAL A 717 31.96 -27.60 -38.03
C VAL A 717 30.64 -27.79 -38.76
N LYS A 718 30.47 -28.90 -39.51
CA LYS A 718 29.21 -29.23 -40.19
C LYS A 718 28.09 -29.44 -39.17
N LEU A 719 28.31 -30.27 -38.15
CA LEU A 719 27.31 -30.52 -37.10
C LEU A 719 27.00 -29.27 -36.28
N ALA A 720 28.00 -28.43 -36.01
CA ALA A 720 27.77 -27.13 -35.37
C ALA A 720 26.90 -26.22 -36.23
N ARG A 721 27.11 -26.21 -37.55
CA ARG A 721 26.25 -25.45 -38.49
C ARG A 721 24.82 -25.96 -38.46
N ASP A 722 24.63 -27.27 -38.51
CA ASP A 722 23.31 -27.89 -38.50
C ASP A 722 22.59 -27.59 -37.17
N TYR A 723 23.26 -27.79 -36.03
CA TYR A 723 22.71 -27.44 -34.71
C TYR A 723 22.32 -25.96 -34.63
N MET A 724 23.23 -25.07 -35.05
CA MET A 724 22.98 -23.63 -35.01
C MET A 724 21.83 -23.19 -35.93
N GLY A 725 21.64 -23.87 -37.06
CA GLY A 725 20.53 -23.62 -37.99
C GLY A 725 19.17 -24.00 -37.42
N HIS A 726 19.09 -25.09 -36.65
CA HIS A 726 17.83 -25.58 -36.05
C HIS A 726 17.52 -24.96 -34.67
N ALA A 727 18.51 -24.37 -33.99
CA ALA A 727 18.34 -23.86 -32.62
C ALA A 727 17.44 -22.62 -32.49
N GLY A 728 17.00 -22.00 -33.60
CA GLY A 728 16.07 -20.87 -33.58
C GLY A 728 16.58 -19.62 -32.85
N ARG A 729 17.90 -19.47 -32.68
CA ARG A 729 18.54 -18.38 -31.91
C ARG A 729 19.82 -17.88 -32.57
N ARG A 730 20.25 -16.67 -32.20
CA ARG A 730 21.53 -16.09 -32.66
C ARG A 730 22.69 -16.58 -31.80
N PHE A 731 23.86 -16.76 -32.43
CA PHE A 731 25.11 -17.16 -31.78
C PHE A 731 26.18 -16.07 -31.97
N ASP A 732 27.08 -15.95 -30.99
CA ASP A 732 28.15 -14.95 -30.98
C ASP A 732 29.22 -15.16 -32.07
N TYR A 733 29.32 -16.38 -32.61
CA TYR A 733 30.36 -16.77 -33.57
C TYR A 733 29.80 -17.67 -34.67
N ALA A 734 30.39 -17.57 -35.87
CA ALA A 734 30.12 -18.52 -36.95
C ALA A 734 30.55 -19.95 -36.57
N PRO A 735 29.96 -21.00 -37.18
CA PRO A 735 30.21 -22.41 -36.80
C PRO A 735 31.69 -22.79 -36.71
N ALA A 736 32.50 -22.42 -37.71
CA ALA A 736 33.94 -22.71 -37.71
C ALA A 736 34.68 -22.05 -36.54
N LYS A 737 34.28 -20.83 -36.17
CA LYS A 737 34.87 -20.08 -35.06
C LYS A 737 34.38 -20.59 -33.70
N MET A 738 33.16 -21.13 -33.61
CA MET A 738 32.66 -21.86 -32.45
C MET A 738 33.54 -23.09 -32.18
N VAL A 739 33.69 -23.97 -33.16
CA VAL A 739 34.48 -25.21 -33.00
C VAL A 739 35.93 -24.89 -32.65
N LYS A 740 36.58 -23.96 -33.37
CA LYS A 740 37.97 -23.57 -33.10
C LYS A 740 38.17 -23.03 -31.68
N LYS A 741 37.27 -22.16 -31.20
CA LYS A 741 37.36 -21.61 -29.83
C LYS A 741 37.03 -22.65 -28.77
N GLY A 742 36.07 -23.53 -29.04
CA GLY A 742 35.72 -24.65 -28.16
C GLY A 742 36.90 -25.61 -27.99
N ALA A 743 37.50 -26.06 -29.11
CA ALA A 743 38.62 -26.99 -29.10
C ALA A 743 39.81 -26.41 -28.33
N ARG A 744 40.15 -25.13 -28.58
CA ARG A 744 41.19 -24.42 -27.84
C ARG A 744 40.89 -24.35 -26.34
N PHE A 745 39.63 -24.14 -25.95
CA PHE A 745 39.27 -24.13 -24.52
C PHE A 745 39.45 -25.53 -23.91
N LEU A 746 39.04 -26.59 -24.60
CA LEU A 746 39.18 -27.96 -24.11
C LEU A 746 40.65 -28.35 -23.97
N GLU A 747 41.49 -27.97 -24.94
CA GLU A 747 42.94 -28.17 -24.94
C GLU A 747 43.65 -27.38 -23.84
N ASP A 748 43.36 -26.07 -23.70
CA ASP A 748 43.87 -25.20 -22.63
C ASP A 748 43.54 -25.75 -21.21
N ASN A 749 42.59 -26.70 -21.10
CA ASN A 749 42.13 -27.27 -19.83
C ASN A 749 42.36 -28.78 -19.72
N GLY A 750 43.09 -29.40 -20.64
CA GLY A 750 43.39 -30.83 -20.61
C GLY A 750 42.17 -31.74 -20.74
N ILE A 751 41.06 -31.23 -21.28
CA ILE A 751 39.81 -32.00 -21.48
C ILE A 751 39.85 -32.74 -22.81
N ALA A 752 40.47 -32.16 -23.83
CA ALA A 752 40.63 -32.76 -25.14
C ALA A 752 42.01 -32.41 -25.73
N THR A 753 42.47 -33.17 -26.70
CA THR A 753 43.66 -32.88 -27.51
C THR A 753 43.30 -32.77 -28.99
N GLN A 754 44.08 -32.00 -29.74
CA GLN A 754 43.94 -31.85 -31.19
C GLN A 754 45.10 -32.55 -31.88
N SER A 755 44.81 -33.59 -32.67
CA SER A 755 45.82 -34.36 -33.42
C SER A 755 45.31 -34.72 -34.81
N ASN A 756 46.13 -34.50 -35.84
CA ASN A 756 45.83 -34.82 -37.25
C ASN A 756 44.46 -34.28 -37.74
N GLY A 757 44.07 -33.08 -37.29
CA GLY A 757 42.79 -32.46 -37.64
C GLY A 757 41.57 -33.03 -36.89
N SER A 758 41.76 -33.98 -35.97
CA SER A 758 40.73 -34.53 -35.10
C SER A 758 40.81 -33.97 -33.69
N ILE A 759 39.65 -33.85 -33.04
CA ILE A 759 39.49 -33.46 -31.64
C ILE A 759 39.14 -34.73 -30.86
N ILE A 760 39.98 -35.09 -29.89
CA ILE A 760 39.84 -36.32 -29.09
C ILE A 760 39.69 -35.92 -27.63
N VAL A 761 38.56 -36.27 -27.00
CA VAL A 761 38.34 -35.98 -25.58
C VAL A 761 39.15 -36.95 -24.71
N LEU A 762 39.91 -36.38 -23.79
CA LEU A 762 40.73 -37.08 -22.79
C LEU A 762 39.97 -37.28 -21.47
N ASN A 763 39.10 -36.32 -21.10
CA ASN A 763 38.28 -36.38 -19.89
C ASN A 763 36.79 -36.37 -20.26
N ARG A 764 36.18 -37.56 -20.29
CA ARG A 764 34.77 -37.75 -20.69
C ARG A 764 33.79 -37.14 -19.70
N GLU A 765 34.02 -37.31 -18.40
CA GLU A 765 33.15 -36.78 -17.34
C GLU A 765 33.02 -35.25 -17.42
N LEU A 766 34.13 -34.55 -17.63
CA LEU A 766 34.11 -33.09 -17.82
C LEU A 766 33.45 -32.69 -19.14
N ALA A 767 33.64 -33.46 -20.22
CA ALA A 767 32.99 -33.18 -21.49
C ALA A 767 31.47 -33.38 -21.41
N GLU A 768 30.99 -34.45 -20.78
CA GLU A 768 29.57 -34.70 -20.51
C GLU A 768 28.98 -33.60 -19.62
N TYR A 769 29.71 -33.17 -18.60
CA TYR A 769 29.31 -32.05 -17.76
C TYR A 769 29.10 -30.76 -18.56
N TYR A 770 30.05 -30.38 -19.43
CA TYR A 770 29.89 -29.18 -20.27
C TYR A 770 28.81 -29.34 -21.34
N ALA A 771 28.58 -30.56 -21.83
CA ALA A 771 27.47 -30.88 -22.73
C ALA A 771 26.11 -30.67 -22.02
N GLY A 772 25.98 -31.10 -20.77
CA GLY A 772 24.77 -30.92 -19.95
C GLY A 772 24.46 -29.46 -19.57
N LEU A 773 25.41 -28.52 -19.75
CA LEU A 773 25.13 -27.08 -19.59
C LEU A 773 24.41 -26.46 -20.80
N LEU A 774 24.35 -27.19 -21.92
CA LEU A 774 23.63 -26.78 -23.13
C LEU A 774 22.14 -27.13 -23.09
N GLU A 775 21.79 -28.21 -22.38
CA GLU A 775 20.42 -28.65 -22.09
C GLU A 775 19.71 -27.70 -21.09
#